data_AF-A0A3E4KRP2-F1
#
_entry.id   AF-A0A3E4KRP2-F1
#
_cell.length_a   1.000
_cell.length_b   1.000
_cell.length_c   1.000
_cell.angle_alpha   90.00
_cell.angle_beta   90.00
_cell.angle_gamma   90.00
#
_symmetry.space_group_name_H-M   'P 1'
#
loop_
_entity.id
_entity.type
_entity.pdbx_description
1 polymer ?
#
loop_
_entity_poly.entity_id
_entity_poly.type
_entity_poly.pdbx_seq_one_letter_code
_entity_poly.pdbx_strand_id
1 'polypeptide(L)'
;MKNIYYLLCLLFPLSIMGQEPMGKSQWVYSDANGKLVYKATKRGDRIIDFSHAGYKGGGVTLPYVPAKLTVHPLGENEDCTDYIQKAIDMVSALPKDADGFRGAVLLAPGRYVCNRSLQIMTDGVVLRGSGSDPSGSVIVMTGDKHTAIVVNNGIRQRAGNRLGEAAPDEKSIKVTDKYIPAGSYRLTVADVSGLSVGDNIEIRKPVTEKWIKYMKMNDLVRDGKPQTWIKAGRQLIAERTIAGIEGNTIVLSVPLVDSYDAKFTDDNTTLVVANNVQRLRQCGVENLRIESPAQAVNHGKALYYALRINGEDCWAKDINALETMESIGVGGRCITLQQINVIRRALHQGASKPAEFAPNGGQILIDRCSVEGDNIWFVALGAGQTGPIVFLNCSFKGNGRIEGHQRWSTGLLLDNCNLPGGGIDFKNRGSMGSGHGWGTAWSVAWNCLAKSYVNQIPPGTYNWVIGSKGESTPLRRPFNQSGPTLPVGVFDSHDTPVAPQSLYLAQLKERLGESALQAIGYGPTVQLPSPVRSDYTFQGGMQASRELAGKDYRAIHEYMRALGWDYSEHPNISKNDHYDGVHCEVLFDAALQQYVFKFTNHANAEALDSDRGRLLSDRQRNEMKSQTNHDWYHLNGNWNEWQRLEWKFRIPKDFQPTTKFCHLHQLKAQEGNNGAPLITISTRCDEDGGNKRVQVIHTGDTRTSGKGIIIDNLPLADFEDEWIQVETEMHYTHHGTFRIKLTRISDGKVLADQSFADVDLWRKGATSIRNKFGIYRSLGRKMQSASDRPDNGLKDESLQLADFKVYEAHTNPNPQPHD
;
A
#
# COMPACT_ATOMS: atom_id res chain seq x y z
N MET A 1 34.23 43.87 40.87
CA MET A 1 32.87 43.85 40.27
C MET A 1 32.97 44.57 38.94
N LYS A 2 32.69 44.05 37.75
CA LYS A 2 31.97 42.87 37.26
C LYS A 2 32.67 42.36 36.00
N ASN A 3 32.71 41.03 35.81
CA ASN A 3 33.29 40.36 34.66
C ASN A 3 32.25 40.14 33.55
N ILE A 4 32.74 40.32 32.33
CA ILE A 4 32.15 39.97 31.03
C ILE A 4 32.17 38.44 30.90
N TYR A 5 31.04 37.81 30.54
CA TYR A 5 30.99 36.41 30.15
C TYR A 5 30.61 36.28 28.67
N TYR A 6 31.51 35.63 27.93
CA TYR A 6 31.40 35.17 26.56
C TYR A 6 30.32 34.10 26.42
N LEU A 7 29.44 34.23 25.42
CA LEU A 7 28.57 33.15 24.95
C LEU A 7 29.29 32.44 23.79
N LEU A 8 29.86 31.27 24.08
CA LEU A 8 30.52 30.41 23.10
C LEU A 8 29.43 29.76 22.21
N CYS A 9 29.35 30.17 20.94
CA CYS A 9 28.58 29.44 19.93
C CYS A 9 29.33 28.13 19.60
N LEU A 10 28.77 27.00 20.03
CA LEU A 10 29.16 25.66 19.55
C LEU A 10 28.72 25.53 18.08
N LEU A 11 29.59 25.92 17.16
CA LEU A 11 29.55 25.49 15.76
C LEU A 11 29.88 23.99 15.73
N PHE A 12 28.84 23.14 15.72
CA PHE A 12 28.99 21.79 15.20
C PHE A 12 29.29 21.92 13.70
N PRO A 13 30.41 21.37 13.18
CA PRO A 13 30.55 21.24 11.75
C PRO A 13 29.44 20.31 11.26
N LEU A 14 28.58 20.81 10.38
CA LEU A 14 27.86 19.96 9.46
C LEU A 14 28.94 19.18 8.70
N SER A 15 29.19 17.94 9.14
CA SER A 15 29.83 16.95 8.30
C SER A 15 28.94 16.81 7.08
N ILE A 16 29.31 17.49 5.99
CA ILE A 16 28.91 17.08 4.66
C ILE A 16 29.41 15.64 4.57
N MET A 17 28.50 14.67 4.78
CA MET A 17 28.80 13.27 4.43
C MET A 17 29.08 13.32 2.93
N GLY A 18 30.36 13.30 2.57
CA GLY A 18 30.79 13.16 1.19
C GLY A 18 30.08 11.92 0.65
N GLN A 19 29.35 12.10 -0.44
CA GLN A 19 28.73 11.00 -1.16
C GLN A 19 29.84 9.98 -1.46
N GLU A 20 29.68 8.73 -1.01
CA GLU A 20 30.71 7.72 -1.30
C GLU A 20 30.95 7.68 -2.82
N PRO A 21 32.22 7.61 -3.26
CA PRO A 21 32.53 7.62 -4.69
C PRO A 21 31.82 6.44 -5.36
N MET A 22 30.85 6.73 -6.24
CA MET A 22 30.14 5.70 -6.98
C MET A 22 31.03 5.17 -8.10
N GLY A 23 31.25 3.87 -8.11
CA GLY A 23 31.88 3.15 -9.20
C GLY A 23 30.99 3.10 -10.45
N LYS A 24 31.57 2.64 -11.55
CA LYS A 24 30.84 2.35 -12.78
C LYS A 24 30.93 0.85 -13.04
N SER A 25 29.79 0.16 -13.09
CA SER A 25 29.77 -1.26 -13.45
C SER A 25 30.20 -1.46 -14.90
N GLN A 26 30.87 -2.58 -15.16
CA GLN A 26 31.21 -3.03 -16.51
C GLN A 26 30.06 -3.77 -17.22
N TRP A 27 29.03 -4.17 -16.48
CA TRP A 27 27.95 -5.03 -17.01
C TRP A 27 26.71 -4.26 -17.40
N VAL A 28 26.28 -3.32 -16.56
CA VAL A 28 25.18 -2.40 -16.86
C VAL A 28 25.56 -1.03 -16.33
N TYR A 29 25.46 0.00 -17.15
CA TYR A 29 25.73 1.38 -16.73
C TYR A 29 24.97 2.37 -17.60
N SER A 30 24.75 3.58 -17.11
CA SER A 30 24.20 4.66 -17.93
C SER A 30 25.28 5.28 -18.84
N ASP A 31 24.95 5.49 -20.10
CA ASP A 31 25.76 6.31 -21.01
C ASP A 31 25.63 7.81 -20.70
N ALA A 32 26.27 8.66 -21.50
CA ALA A 32 26.24 10.11 -21.32
C ALA A 32 24.84 10.73 -21.46
N ASN A 33 23.89 10.03 -22.10
CA ASN A 33 22.50 10.45 -22.26
C ASN A 33 21.57 9.84 -21.20
N GLY A 34 22.12 9.06 -20.26
CA GLY A 34 21.35 8.40 -19.21
C GLY A 34 20.74 7.05 -19.62
N LYS A 35 20.99 6.57 -20.85
CA LYS A 35 20.46 5.29 -21.35
C LYS A 35 21.27 4.11 -20.82
N LEU A 36 20.63 3.00 -20.49
CA LEU A 36 21.33 1.81 -20.01
C LEU A 36 22.07 1.10 -21.15
N VAL A 37 23.35 0.84 -20.94
CA VAL A 37 24.21 0.04 -21.81
C VAL A 37 24.47 -1.30 -21.14
N TYR A 38 24.26 -2.38 -21.90
CA TYR A 38 24.40 -3.76 -21.43
C TYR A 38 25.60 -4.43 -22.07
N LYS A 39 26.50 -4.98 -21.25
CA LYS A 39 27.54 -5.90 -21.71
C LYS A 39 26.92 -7.25 -22.03
N ALA A 40 27.24 -7.76 -23.21
CA ALA A 40 26.91 -9.12 -23.61
C ALA A 40 28.15 -10.03 -23.59
N THR A 41 27.96 -11.31 -23.32
CA THR A 41 28.98 -12.34 -23.55
C THR A 41 29.17 -12.55 -25.06
N LYS A 42 30.20 -13.31 -25.43
CA LYS A 42 30.42 -13.69 -26.85
C LYS A 42 29.24 -14.44 -27.48
N ARG A 43 28.39 -15.09 -26.67
CA ARG A 43 27.20 -15.80 -27.14
C ARG A 43 25.93 -14.94 -27.06
N GLY A 44 26.05 -13.68 -26.64
CA GLY A 44 24.92 -12.74 -26.52
C GLY A 44 24.23 -12.72 -25.15
N ASP A 45 24.69 -13.50 -24.16
CA ASP A 45 24.08 -13.51 -22.83
C ASP A 45 24.32 -12.18 -22.12
N ARG A 46 23.33 -11.66 -21.40
CA ARG A 46 23.45 -10.41 -20.64
C ARG A 46 22.63 -10.45 -19.36
N ILE A 47 22.87 -9.46 -18.49
CA ILE A 47 21.92 -9.16 -17.41
C ILE A 47 20.57 -8.78 -18.04
N ILE A 48 19.49 -9.40 -17.56
CA ILE A 48 18.16 -9.22 -18.12
C ILE A 48 17.53 -7.88 -17.73
N ASP A 49 16.45 -7.51 -18.39
CA ASP A 49 15.54 -6.46 -17.93
C ASP A 49 14.61 -7.01 -16.83
N PHE A 50 14.80 -6.55 -15.60
CA PHE A 50 14.00 -6.95 -14.44
C PHE A 50 12.75 -6.07 -14.24
N SER A 51 12.59 -4.99 -15.00
CA SER A 51 11.53 -3.99 -14.79
C SER A 51 10.12 -4.51 -15.01
N HIS A 52 9.98 -5.72 -15.55
CA HIS A 52 8.70 -6.42 -15.76
C HIS A 52 8.14 -7.12 -14.51
N ALA A 53 8.83 -7.02 -13.37
CA ALA A 53 8.36 -7.57 -12.09
C ALA A 53 7.35 -6.65 -11.40
N GLY A 54 6.28 -7.25 -10.87
CA GLY A 54 5.24 -6.60 -10.06
C GLY A 54 3.84 -6.69 -10.66
N TYR A 55 2.85 -6.19 -9.90
CA TYR A 55 1.45 -6.04 -10.28
C TYR A 55 1.33 -5.40 -11.68
N LYS A 56 0.55 -6.04 -12.57
CA LYS A 56 0.40 -5.67 -13.99
C LYS A 56 1.73 -5.51 -14.77
N GLY A 57 2.80 -6.17 -14.31
CA GLY A 57 4.12 -6.10 -14.93
C GLY A 57 5.03 -4.97 -14.42
N GLY A 58 4.71 -4.37 -13.26
CA GLY A 58 5.55 -3.35 -12.61
C GLY A 58 5.36 -1.94 -13.15
N GLY A 59 5.66 -0.93 -12.32
CA GLY A 59 5.49 0.49 -12.66
C GLY A 59 4.05 1.01 -12.59
N VAL A 60 3.16 0.28 -11.94
CA VAL A 60 1.74 0.61 -11.80
C VAL A 60 1.41 0.79 -10.31
N THR A 61 0.65 1.83 -9.99
CA THR A 61 0.14 2.05 -8.63
C THR A 61 -0.76 0.90 -8.21
N LEU A 62 -0.55 0.39 -7.00
CA LEU A 62 -1.46 -0.61 -6.43
C LEU A 62 -2.85 0.02 -6.26
N PRO A 63 -3.91 -0.65 -6.75
CA PRO A 63 -5.24 -0.05 -6.82
C PRO A 63 -5.86 0.07 -5.44
N TYR A 64 -6.74 1.05 -5.30
CA TYR A 64 -7.63 1.16 -4.15
C TYR A 64 -9.02 0.75 -4.52
N VAL A 65 -9.44 -0.34 -3.90
CA VAL A 65 -10.76 -0.88 -4.12
C VAL A 65 -11.68 -0.35 -3.02
N PRO A 66 -12.76 0.40 -3.32
CA PRO A 66 -13.68 0.89 -2.30
C PRO A 66 -14.29 -0.26 -1.48
N ALA A 67 -14.44 -0.02 -0.17
CA ALA A 67 -15.07 -0.99 0.71
C ALA A 67 -16.56 -1.13 0.38
N LYS A 68 -17.03 -2.38 0.28
CA LYS A 68 -18.46 -2.71 0.13
C LYS A 68 -19.07 -3.16 1.45
N LEU A 69 -18.25 -3.68 2.35
CA LEU A 69 -18.63 -4.09 3.70
C LEU A 69 -17.54 -3.69 4.68
N THR A 70 -17.96 -3.22 5.86
CA THR A 70 -17.09 -3.00 7.02
C THR A 70 -17.44 -4.01 8.10
N VAL A 71 -16.43 -4.72 8.60
CA VAL A 71 -16.55 -5.74 9.65
C VAL A 71 -15.93 -5.17 10.93
N HIS A 72 -16.65 -5.29 12.04
CA HIS A 72 -16.17 -4.95 13.38
C HIS A 72 -15.84 -6.23 14.16
N PRO A 73 -14.91 -6.19 15.14
CA PRO A 73 -14.62 -7.38 15.95
C PRO A 73 -15.85 -7.77 16.79
N LEU A 74 -16.05 -9.07 17.01
CA LEU A 74 -17.20 -9.59 17.79
C LEU A 74 -17.01 -9.41 19.31
N GLY A 75 -15.76 -9.41 19.77
CA GLY A 75 -15.37 -9.27 21.19
C GLY A 75 -13.92 -9.73 21.39
N GLU A 76 -13.34 -9.51 22.57
CA GLU A 76 -11.90 -9.74 22.81
C GLU A 76 -11.43 -11.20 22.62
N ASN A 77 -12.33 -12.18 22.67
CA ASN A 77 -12.01 -13.60 22.51
C ASN A 77 -12.97 -14.37 21.59
N GLU A 78 -13.86 -13.66 20.89
CA GLU A 78 -14.84 -14.29 20.02
C GLU A 78 -14.24 -14.58 18.64
N ASP A 79 -14.41 -15.82 18.17
CA ASP A 79 -13.92 -16.25 16.87
C ASP A 79 -14.65 -15.52 15.74
N CYS A 80 -13.92 -14.68 15.02
CA CYS A 80 -14.39 -13.86 13.92
C CYS A 80 -14.27 -14.57 12.56
N THR A 81 -13.72 -15.80 12.50
CA THR A 81 -13.40 -16.48 11.23
C THR A 81 -14.60 -16.54 10.28
N ASP A 82 -15.71 -17.12 10.70
CA ASP A 82 -16.90 -17.30 9.85
C ASP A 82 -17.58 -15.96 9.54
N TYR A 83 -17.47 -14.99 10.47
CA TYR A 83 -18.03 -13.66 10.31
C TYR A 83 -17.31 -12.87 9.21
N ILE A 84 -15.97 -12.88 9.23
CA ILE A 84 -15.14 -12.26 8.19
C ILE A 84 -15.29 -13.02 6.87
N GLN A 85 -15.27 -14.35 6.90
CA GLN A 85 -15.43 -15.16 5.69
C GLN A 85 -16.76 -14.87 4.99
N LYS A 86 -17.86 -14.76 5.75
CA LYS A 86 -19.17 -14.39 5.18
C LYS A 86 -19.14 -13.02 4.51
N ALA A 87 -18.42 -12.04 5.05
CA ALA A 87 -18.26 -10.75 4.40
C ALA A 87 -17.47 -10.87 3.09
N ILE A 88 -16.40 -11.67 3.06
CA ILE A 88 -15.63 -11.99 1.84
C ILE A 88 -16.53 -12.66 0.79
N ASP A 89 -17.37 -13.62 1.20
CA ASP A 89 -18.29 -14.33 0.30
C ASP A 89 -19.36 -13.39 -0.27
N MET A 90 -19.90 -12.49 0.54
CA MET A 90 -20.86 -11.46 0.09
C MET A 90 -20.24 -10.52 -0.94
N VAL A 91 -19.01 -10.04 -0.72
CA VAL A 91 -18.30 -9.22 -1.71
C VAL A 91 -17.96 -10.03 -2.95
N SER A 92 -17.58 -11.30 -2.80
CA SER A 92 -17.32 -12.22 -3.93
C SER A 92 -18.53 -12.41 -4.85
N ALA A 93 -19.75 -12.27 -4.33
CA ALA A 93 -20.98 -12.39 -5.10
C ALA A 93 -21.35 -11.12 -5.90
N LEU A 94 -20.77 -9.96 -5.60
CA LEU A 94 -21.05 -8.70 -6.29
C LEU A 94 -20.52 -8.71 -7.73
N PRO A 95 -21.18 -8.05 -8.70
CA PRO A 95 -20.65 -7.94 -10.06
C PRO A 95 -19.28 -7.25 -10.05
N LYS A 96 -18.43 -7.60 -11.03
CA LYS A 96 -17.18 -6.87 -11.27
C LYS A 96 -17.50 -5.48 -11.86
N ASP A 97 -16.74 -4.48 -11.46
CA ASP A 97 -16.69 -3.16 -12.09
C ASP A 97 -15.84 -3.18 -13.37
N ALA A 98 -15.65 -2.02 -13.99
CA ALA A 98 -14.90 -1.86 -15.23
C ALA A 98 -13.42 -2.22 -15.10
N ASP A 99 -12.85 -2.10 -13.90
CA ASP A 99 -11.45 -2.42 -13.60
C ASP A 99 -11.27 -3.88 -13.15
N GLY A 100 -12.37 -4.63 -13.02
CA GLY A 100 -12.39 -6.05 -12.68
C GLY A 100 -12.55 -6.34 -11.20
N PHE A 101 -12.87 -5.35 -10.37
CA PHE A 101 -13.05 -5.49 -8.92
C PHE A 101 -14.52 -5.67 -8.53
N ARG A 102 -14.76 -6.46 -7.49
CA ARG A 102 -16.07 -6.61 -6.85
C ARG A 102 -16.21 -5.71 -5.63
N GLY A 103 -15.09 -5.43 -4.97
CA GLY A 103 -15.04 -4.58 -3.80
C GLY A 103 -14.00 -5.02 -2.77
N ALA A 104 -13.84 -4.21 -1.74
CA ALA A 104 -13.07 -4.57 -0.56
C ALA A 104 -13.98 -4.94 0.63
N VAL A 105 -13.51 -5.87 1.46
CA VAL A 105 -13.96 -6.03 2.85
C VAL A 105 -13.00 -5.24 3.73
N LEU A 106 -13.51 -4.23 4.43
CA LEU A 106 -12.75 -3.43 5.39
C LEU A 106 -12.91 -4.01 6.81
N LEU A 107 -11.82 -4.38 7.45
CA LEU A 107 -11.80 -4.64 8.88
C LEU A 107 -11.62 -3.29 9.59
N ALA A 108 -12.56 -2.93 10.46
CA ALA A 108 -12.42 -1.78 11.35
C ALA A 108 -11.24 -1.99 12.32
N PRO A 109 -10.74 -0.93 12.99
CA PRO A 109 -9.74 -1.07 14.04
C PRO A 109 -10.22 -2.05 15.13
N GLY A 110 -9.35 -2.96 15.57
CA GLY A 110 -9.70 -3.99 16.54
C GLY A 110 -8.95 -5.29 16.37
N ARG A 111 -9.17 -6.22 17.30
CA ARG A 111 -8.57 -7.56 17.33
C ARG A 111 -9.59 -8.60 16.90
N TYR A 112 -9.24 -9.42 15.93
CA TYR A 112 -10.08 -10.44 15.32
C TYR A 112 -9.46 -11.82 15.57
N VAL A 113 -10.00 -12.56 16.53
CA VAL A 113 -9.55 -13.94 16.78
C VAL A 113 -9.99 -14.81 15.61
N CYS A 114 -9.08 -15.55 14.99
CA CYS A 114 -9.37 -16.46 13.88
C CYS A 114 -8.73 -17.82 14.15
N ASN A 115 -9.52 -18.89 14.16
CA ASN A 115 -9.02 -20.26 14.40
C ASN A 115 -8.80 -21.08 13.12
N ARG A 116 -9.18 -20.53 11.95
CA ARG A 116 -8.95 -21.11 10.61
C ARG A 116 -8.63 -20.01 9.61
N SER A 117 -8.22 -20.43 8.42
CA SER A 117 -7.87 -19.53 7.30
C SER A 117 -9.06 -18.73 6.77
N LEU A 118 -8.83 -17.45 6.49
CA LEU A 118 -9.68 -16.63 5.63
C LEU A 118 -9.30 -16.87 4.17
N GLN A 119 -10.29 -17.13 3.31
CA GLN A 119 -10.10 -17.55 1.92
C GLN A 119 -10.65 -16.48 0.96
N ILE A 120 -9.81 -16.03 0.03
CA ILE A 120 -10.20 -15.25 -1.14
C ILE A 120 -10.04 -16.15 -2.37
N MET A 121 -11.17 -16.59 -2.93
CA MET A 121 -11.21 -17.55 -4.03
C MET A 121 -11.77 -16.99 -5.34
N THR A 122 -12.23 -15.74 -5.32
CA THR A 122 -12.91 -15.09 -6.46
C THR A 122 -12.17 -13.83 -6.88
N ASP A 123 -12.02 -13.63 -8.19
CA ASP A 123 -11.36 -12.45 -8.74
C ASP A 123 -11.97 -11.14 -8.22
N GLY A 124 -11.13 -10.11 -8.11
CA GLY A 124 -11.57 -8.74 -7.86
C GLY A 124 -11.89 -8.43 -6.40
N VAL A 125 -11.52 -9.31 -5.47
CA VAL A 125 -11.82 -9.16 -4.04
C VAL A 125 -10.57 -8.75 -3.26
N VAL A 126 -10.74 -7.74 -2.41
CA VAL A 126 -9.69 -7.23 -1.52
C VAL A 126 -10.09 -7.41 -0.06
N LEU A 127 -9.17 -7.87 0.78
CA LEU A 127 -9.29 -7.80 2.24
C LEU A 127 -8.37 -6.70 2.77
N ARG A 128 -8.96 -5.67 3.37
CA ARG A 128 -8.25 -4.48 3.86
C ARG A 128 -8.48 -4.32 5.36
N GLY A 129 -7.43 -4.02 6.12
CA GLY A 129 -7.54 -3.54 7.49
C GLY A 129 -7.42 -2.02 7.62
N SER A 130 -7.49 -1.53 8.84
CA SER A 130 -7.37 -0.11 9.19
C SER A 130 -5.95 0.31 9.62
N GLY A 131 -4.93 -0.48 9.25
CA GLY A 131 -3.52 -0.25 9.54
C GLY A 131 -2.81 -1.47 10.13
N SER A 132 -1.50 -1.57 9.92
CA SER A 132 -0.66 -2.70 10.36
C SER A 132 -0.10 -2.58 11.79
N ASP A 133 -0.38 -1.48 12.48
CA ASP A 133 -0.01 -1.26 13.88
C ASP A 133 -0.97 -1.95 14.87
N PRO A 134 -0.59 -2.12 16.16
CA PRO A 134 -1.48 -2.70 17.17
C PRO A 134 -2.82 -1.98 17.36
N SER A 135 -2.89 -0.68 17.04
CA SER A 135 -4.13 0.12 17.06
C SER A 135 -4.98 -0.01 15.80
N GLY A 136 -4.45 -0.65 14.75
CA GLY A 136 -5.16 -0.92 13.50
C GLY A 136 -5.99 -2.21 13.57
N SER A 137 -5.95 -3.01 12.51
CA SER A 137 -6.70 -4.27 12.44
C SER A 137 -5.77 -5.46 12.64
N VAL A 138 -5.99 -6.21 13.73
CA VAL A 138 -5.13 -7.32 14.15
C VAL A 138 -5.85 -8.64 14.00
N ILE A 139 -5.38 -9.51 13.10
CA ILE A 139 -5.78 -10.91 13.03
C ILE A 139 -4.96 -11.69 14.05
N VAL A 140 -5.64 -12.31 15.02
CA VAL A 140 -5.03 -13.11 16.09
C VAL A 140 -5.29 -14.59 15.80
N MET A 141 -4.26 -15.32 15.42
CA MET A 141 -4.38 -16.73 15.04
C MET A 141 -4.50 -17.63 16.28
N THR A 142 -5.50 -18.50 16.31
CA THR A 142 -5.71 -19.51 17.35
C THR A 142 -6.04 -20.88 16.73
N GLY A 143 -6.47 -21.86 17.52
CA GLY A 143 -6.88 -23.17 17.02
C GLY A 143 -5.71 -23.99 16.44
N ASP A 144 -6.03 -24.90 15.52
CA ASP A 144 -5.00 -25.71 14.84
C ASP A 144 -4.14 -24.84 13.93
N LYS A 145 -2.90 -25.28 13.68
CA LYS A 145 -1.92 -24.59 12.84
C LYS A 145 -2.43 -24.44 11.39
N HIS A 146 -2.55 -23.19 10.91
CA HIS A 146 -3.11 -22.85 9.60
C HIS A 146 -2.44 -21.60 8.99
N THR A 147 -2.78 -21.25 7.74
CA THR A 147 -2.41 -19.96 7.13
C THR A 147 -3.47 -18.90 7.45
N ALA A 148 -3.12 -17.71 7.94
CA ALA A 148 -4.13 -16.70 8.29
C ALA A 148 -5.00 -16.30 7.09
N ILE A 149 -4.37 -15.97 5.96
CA ILE A 149 -5.05 -15.54 4.74
C ILE A 149 -4.52 -16.33 3.53
N VAL A 150 -5.45 -16.85 2.72
CA VAL A 150 -5.15 -17.58 1.49
C VAL A 150 -5.88 -16.92 0.32
N VAL A 151 -5.11 -16.54 -0.70
CA VAL A 151 -5.59 -15.94 -1.95
C VAL A 151 -5.33 -16.94 -3.07
N ASN A 152 -6.32 -17.79 -3.35
CA ASN A 152 -6.19 -18.91 -4.29
C ASN A 152 -7.58 -19.41 -4.71
N ASN A 153 -7.80 -19.71 -5.99
CA ASN A 153 -9.05 -20.27 -6.48
C ASN A 153 -9.15 -21.82 -6.36
N GLY A 154 -8.15 -22.47 -5.77
CA GLY A 154 -8.13 -23.92 -5.52
C GLY A 154 -7.83 -24.77 -6.76
N ILE A 155 -7.68 -24.16 -7.94
CA ILE A 155 -7.42 -24.89 -9.18
C ILE A 155 -5.95 -25.29 -9.25
N ARG A 156 -5.68 -26.60 -9.25
CA ARG A 156 -4.32 -27.12 -9.45
C ARG A 156 -3.94 -27.02 -10.93
N GLN A 157 -3.18 -26.00 -11.29
CA GLN A 157 -2.73 -25.82 -12.67
C GLN A 157 -1.28 -26.23 -12.85
N ARG A 158 -1.02 -26.86 -14.01
CA ARG A 158 0.32 -27.34 -14.34
C ARG A 158 1.21 -26.28 -15.00
N ALA A 159 0.60 -25.19 -15.45
CA ALA A 159 1.25 -24.15 -16.24
C ALA A 159 2.01 -23.11 -15.40
N GLY A 160 3.03 -22.50 -16.00
CA GLY A 160 3.70 -21.31 -15.50
C GLY A 160 5.22 -21.41 -15.34
N ASN A 161 5.79 -20.39 -14.70
CA ASN A 161 7.22 -20.16 -14.50
C ASN A 161 7.90 -21.13 -13.51
N ARG A 162 7.91 -22.44 -13.80
CA ARG A 162 8.28 -23.51 -12.85
C ARG A 162 8.86 -24.77 -13.52
N LEU A 163 9.31 -25.71 -12.69
CA LEU A 163 9.63 -27.08 -13.14
C LEU A 163 8.35 -27.88 -13.45
N GLY A 164 8.21 -28.37 -14.68
CA GLY A 164 7.06 -29.15 -15.15
C GLY A 164 7.42 -30.47 -15.84
N GLU A 165 6.43 -31.03 -16.52
CA GLU A 165 6.47 -32.26 -17.32
C GLU A 165 5.69 -32.01 -18.61
N ALA A 166 6.13 -32.60 -19.72
CA ALA A 166 5.38 -32.55 -20.98
C ALA A 166 4.28 -33.63 -20.98
N ALA A 167 3.10 -33.32 -21.52
CA ALA A 167 2.08 -34.35 -21.74
C ALA A 167 2.37 -35.11 -23.06
N PRO A 168 2.06 -36.42 -23.15
CA PRO A 168 2.42 -37.26 -24.31
C PRO A 168 1.88 -36.77 -25.66
N ASP A 169 0.69 -36.18 -25.67
CA ASP A 169 -0.03 -35.79 -26.90
C ASP A 169 -0.19 -34.25 -27.04
N GLU A 170 0.65 -33.49 -26.34
CA GLU A 170 0.54 -32.03 -26.34
C GLU A 170 1.07 -31.42 -27.63
N LYS A 171 0.22 -30.62 -28.30
CA LYS A 171 0.64 -29.85 -29.47
C LYS A 171 1.70 -28.85 -29.04
N SER A 172 2.91 -29.02 -29.58
CA SER A 172 4.04 -28.14 -29.33
C SER A 172 4.70 -27.76 -30.65
N ILE A 173 5.34 -26.59 -30.66
CA ILE A 173 6.05 -26.04 -31.80
C ILE A 173 7.54 -26.08 -31.46
N LYS A 174 8.34 -26.62 -32.38
CA LYS A 174 9.79 -26.69 -32.19
C LYS A 174 10.42 -25.30 -32.27
N VAL A 175 11.30 -24.99 -31.32
CA VAL A 175 12.20 -23.84 -31.39
C VAL A 175 13.43 -24.25 -32.21
N THR A 176 13.78 -23.45 -33.22
CA THR A 176 14.83 -23.79 -34.20
C THR A 176 16.18 -23.13 -33.93
N ASP A 177 16.24 -22.17 -33.01
CA ASP A 177 17.50 -21.54 -32.62
C ASP A 177 18.48 -22.57 -32.06
N LYS A 178 19.73 -22.50 -32.49
CA LYS A 178 20.80 -23.33 -31.92
C LYS A 178 21.22 -22.84 -30.54
N TYR A 179 21.12 -21.54 -30.31
CA TYR A 179 21.35 -20.93 -29.02
C TYR A 179 20.45 -19.71 -28.85
N ILE A 180 19.71 -19.65 -27.75
CA ILE A 180 18.98 -18.46 -27.30
C ILE A 180 19.70 -17.90 -26.07
N PRO A 181 20.21 -16.66 -26.13
CA PRO A 181 20.90 -16.06 -24.99
C PRO A 181 19.97 -15.69 -23.84
N ALA A 182 20.49 -15.73 -22.61
CA ALA A 182 19.79 -15.14 -21.46
C ALA A 182 19.61 -13.63 -21.66
N GLY A 183 18.40 -13.12 -21.43
CA GLY A 183 18.02 -11.73 -21.72
C GLY A 183 17.50 -11.48 -23.13
N SER A 184 17.23 -12.54 -23.91
CA SER A 184 16.61 -12.44 -25.23
C SER A 184 15.10 -12.18 -25.13
N TYR A 185 14.60 -11.28 -25.98
CA TYR A 185 13.17 -11.07 -26.23
C TYR A 185 12.68 -11.86 -27.45
N ARG A 186 13.58 -12.59 -28.13
CA ARG A 186 13.29 -13.19 -29.44
C ARG A 186 13.71 -14.65 -29.46
N LEU A 187 12.89 -15.45 -30.14
CA LEU A 187 13.18 -16.84 -30.49
C LEU A 187 12.51 -17.18 -31.82
N THR A 188 13.12 -18.09 -32.57
CA THR A 188 12.65 -18.57 -33.87
C THR A 188 11.99 -19.92 -33.71
N VAL A 189 10.80 -20.08 -34.28
CA VAL A 189 10.05 -21.33 -34.27
C VAL A 189 9.94 -21.94 -35.67
N ALA A 190 9.67 -23.24 -35.74
CA ALA A 190 9.49 -23.94 -37.00
C ALA A 190 8.23 -23.48 -37.76
N ASP A 191 7.17 -23.11 -37.04
CA ASP A 191 5.89 -22.70 -37.60
C ASP A 191 5.18 -21.72 -36.66
N VAL A 192 4.55 -20.69 -37.24
CA VAL A 192 3.76 -19.66 -36.53
C VAL A 192 2.27 -19.71 -36.86
N SER A 193 1.84 -20.62 -37.74
CA SER A 193 0.46 -20.67 -38.26
C SER A 193 -0.64 -20.76 -37.19
N GLY A 194 -0.32 -21.27 -36.00
CA GLY A 194 -1.21 -21.38 -34.85
C GLY A 194 -0.93 -20.40 -33.70
N LEU A 195 -0.15 -19.34 -33.95
CA LEU A 195 0.25 -18.34 -32.96
C LEU A 195 -0.32 -16.96 -33.32
N SER A 196 -0.69 -16.19 -32.30
CA SER A 196 -1.19 -14.83 -32.41
C SER A 196 -0.51 -13.90 -31.41
N VAL A 197 -0.38 -12.62 -31.77
CA VAL A 197 0.00 -11.58 -30.81
C VAL A 197 -1.02 -11.55 -29.68
N GLY A 198 -0.54 -11.52 -28.43
CA GLY A 198 -1.36 -11.62 -27.23
C GLY A 198 -1.49 -13.04 -26.67
N ASP A 199 -1.08 -14.09 -27.40
CA ASP A 199 -1.08 -15.45 -26.86
C ASP A 199 -0.16 -15.56 -25.65
N ASN A 200 -0.66 -16.19 -24.59
CA ASN A 200 0.14 -16.71 -23.51
C ASN A 200 0.77 -18.02 -23.94
N ILE A 201 2.07 -18.16 -23.77
CA ILE A 201 2.87 -19.28 -24.24
C ILE A 201 3.82 -19.77 -23.16
N GLU A 202 4.17 -21.04 -23.25
CA GLU A 202 5.22 -21.67 -22.45
C GLU A 202 6.39 -22.06 -23.34
N ILE A 203 7.57 -21.52 -23.03
CA ILE A 203 8.83 -21.93 -23.62
C ILE A 203 9.44 -22.98 -22.70
N ARG A 204 9.61 -24.20 -23.21
CA ARG A 204 9.97 -25.38 -22.43
C ARG A 204 11.36 -25.89 -22.82
N LYS A 205 12.28 -25.82 -21.86
CA LYS A 205 13.64 -26.36 -21.96
C LYS A 205 13.66 -27.78 -21.37
N PRO A 206 13.92 -28.82 -22.17
CA PRO A 206 13.99 -30.17 -21.65
C PRO A 206 15.25 -30.35 -20.79
N VAL A 207 15.07 -30.99 -19.65
CA VAL A 207 16.15 -31.48 -18.80
C VAL A 207 16.61 -32.81 -19.38
N THR A 208 17.78 -32.82 -20.02
CA THR A 208 18.39 -34.03 -20.59
C THR A 208 19.52 -34.55 -19.70
N GLU A 209 19.89 -35.81 -19.88
CA GLU A 209 21.09 -36.38 -19.25
C GLU A 209 22.37 -35.60 -19.64
N LYS A 210 22.45 -35.13 -20.90
CA LYS A 210 23.58 -34.31 -21.36
C LYS A 210 23.67 -32.99 -20.59
N TRP A 211 22.53 -32.35 -20.33
CA TRP A 211 22.49 -31.12 -19.56
C TRP A 211 22.83 -31.35 -18.08
N ILE A 212 22.28 -32.39 -17.45
CA ILE A 212 22.60 -32.75 -16.06
C ILE A 212 24.10 -33.02 -15.90
N LYS A 213 24.70 -33.78 -16.84
CA LYS A 213 26.14 -34.04 -16.86
C LYS A 213 26.96 -32.77 -17.10
N TYR A 214 26.54 -31.91 -18.02
CA TYR A 214 27.19 -30.61 -18.27
C TYR A 214 27.19 -29.73 -17.00
N MET A 215 26.08 -29.73 -16.27
CA MET A 215 25.94 -29.03 -14.98
C MET A 215 26.73 -29.69 -13.84
N LYS A 216 27.34 -30.84 -14.09
CA LYS A 216 28.06 -31.69 -13.12
C LYS A 216 27.17 -32.12 -11.96
N MET A 217 25.89 -32.41 -12.22
CA MET A 217 24.88 -32.77 -11.22
C MET A 217 24.44 -34.24 -11.31
N ASN A 218 25.12 -35.04 -12.13
CA ASN A 218 24.87 -36.47 -12.32
C ASN A 218 25.57 -37.35 -11.27
N ASP A 219 26.32 -36.77 -10.34
CA ASP A 219 27.22 -37.46 -9.40
C ASP A 219 26.91 -37.15 -7.92
N LEU A 220 25.71 -36.68 -7.63
CA LEU A 220 25.33 -36.35 -6.26
C LEU A 220 25.15 -37.63 -5.41
N VAL A 221 25.93 -37.74 -4.34
CA VAL A 221 25.86 -38.84 -3.37
C VAL A 221 25.81 -38.27 -1.96
N ARG A 222 25.03 -38.90 -1.07
CA ARG A 222 24.99 -38.61 0.36
C ARG A 222 24.76 -39.91 1.12
N ASP A 223 25.57 -40.17 2.14
CA ASP A 223 25.48 -41.38 2.98
C ASP A 223 25.49 -42.67 2.14
N GLY A 224 26.31 -42.71 1.09
CA GLY A 224 26.40 -43.83 0.14
C GLY A 224 25.23 -43.96 -0.84
N LYS A 225 24.21 -43.08 -0.77
CA LYS A 225 23.01 -43.13 -1.61
C LYS A 225 23.03 -42.04 -2.69
N PRO A 226 22.73 -42.39 -3.96
CA PRO A 226 22.54 -41.39 -5.02
C PRO A 226 21.44 -40.39 -4.64
N GLN A 227 21.68 -39.12 -4.91
CA GLN A 227 20.71 -38.03 -4.79
C GLN A 227 20.38 -37.49 -6.18
N THR A 228 19.19 -36.92 -6.33
CA THR A 228 18.72 -36.44 -7.64
C THR A 228 18.49 -34.94 -7.60
N TRP A 229 19.22 -34.22 -8.44
CA TRP A 229 19.01 -32.80 -8.64
C TRP A 229 17.68 -32.53 -9.33
N ILE A 230 17.63 -32.75 -10.64
CA ILE A 230 16.42 -32.70 -11.46
C ILE A 230 16.43 -33.96 -12.32
N LYS A 231 15.29 -34.65 -12.41
CA LYS A 231 15.19 -35.86 -13.24
C LYS A 231 15.23 -35.49 -14.73
N ALA A 232 15.90 -36.30 -15.54
CA ALA A 232 15.79 -36.19 -16.99
C ALA A 232 14.32 -36.38 -17.44
N GLY A 233 13.93 -35.71 -18.52
CA GLY A 233 12.56 -35.67 -19.04
C GLY A 233 11.67 -34.59 -18.43
N ARG A 234 12.10 -33.94 -17.35
CA ARG A 234 11.42 -32.74 -16.81
C ARG A 234 11.61 -31.54 -17.74
N GLN A 235 10.75 -30.54 -17.59
CA GLN A 235 10.79 -29.30 -18.36
C GLN A 235 11.04 -28.11 -17.43
N LEU A 236 12.00 -27.25 -17.76
CA LEU A 236 12.10 -25.91 -17.18
C LEU A 236 11.25 -24.99 -18.04
N ILE A 237 10.20 -24.40 -17.45
CA ILE A 237 9.15 -23.70 -18.19
C ILE A 237 9.23 -22.21 -17.90
N ALA A 238 9.31 -21.39 -18.95
CA ALA A 238 9.14 -19.94 -18.88
C ALA A 238 7.83 -19.54 -19.57
N GLU A 239 6.94 -18.86 -18.84
CA GLU A 239 5.66 -18.40 -19.37
C GLU A 239 5.76 -16.95 -19.83
N ARG A 240 5.33 -16.66 -21.07
CA ARG A 240 5.47 -15.36 -21.72
C ARG A 240 4.24 -15.03 -22.55
N THR A 241 4.07 -13.75 -22.89
CA THR A 241 3.08 -13.32 -23.87
C THR A 241 3.77 -12.95 -25.16
N ILE A 242 3.19 -13.31 -26.31
CA ILE A 242 3.67 -12.89 -27.62
C ILE A 242 3.36 -11.40 -27.80
N ALA A 243 4.40 -10.58 -27.91
CA ALA A 243 4.30 -9.16 -28.22
C ALA A 243 4.31 -8.88 -29.73
N GLY A 244 4.88 -9.77 -30.54
CA GLY A 244 4.98 -9.61 -31.98
C GLY A 244 5.39 -10.90 -32.69
N ILE A 245 5.10 -10.99 -33.98
CA ILE A 245 5.50 -12.09 -34.87
C ILE A 245 6.11 -11.48 -36.13
N GLU A 246 7.36 -11.82 -36.42
CA GLU A 246 8.15 -11.32 -37.55
C GLU A 246 8.70 -12.51 -38.36
N GLY A 247 7.99 -12.89 -39.43
CA GLY A 247 8.24 -14.18 -40.08
C GLY A 247 8.05 -15.33 -39.09
N ASN A 248 9.07 -16.17 -38.93
CA ASN A 248 9.09 -17.25 -37.94
C ASN A 248 9.70 -16.83 -36.58
N THR A 249 10.00 -15.54 -36.38
CA THR A 249 10.53 -15.04 -35.10
C THR A 249 9.39 -14.54 -34.23
N ILE A 250 9.33 -15.06 -33.01
CA ILE A 250 8.44 -14.59 -31.96
C ILE A 250 9.16 -13.52 -31.14
N VAL A 251 8.48 -12.40 -30.90
CA VAL A 251 8.89 -11.34 -29.98
C VAL A 251 8.07 -11.48 -28.70
N LEU A 252 8.75 -11.51 -27.56
CA LEU A 252 8.17 -11.72 -26.24
C LEU A 252 7.92 -10.38 -25.53
N SER A 253 6.93 -10.35 -24.64
CA SER A 253 6.66 -9.19 -23.78
C SER A 253 7.64 -9.03 -22.61
N VAL A 254 8.32 -10.12 -22.23
CA VAL A 254 9.27 -10.20 -21.10
C VAL A 254 10.45 -11.05 -21.56
N PRO A 255 11.70 -10.72 -21.21
CA PRO A 255 12.85 -11.47 -21.73
C PRO A 255 12.91 -12.87 -21.12
N LEU A 256 13.56 -13.78 -21.82
CA LEU A 256 13.89 -15.10 -21.28
C LEU A 256 15.02 -14.96 -20.25
N VAL A 257 14.85 -15.61 -19.11
CA VAL A 257 15.74 -15.49 -17.94
C VAL A 257 16.75 -16.62 -17.80
N ASP A 258 16.74 -17.56 -18.74
CA ASP A 258 17.74 -18.61 -18.90
C ASP A 258 18.19 -18.65 -20.37
N SER A 259 19.31 -19.32 -20.63
CA SER A 259 19.77 -19.63 -21.97
C SER A 259 19.24 -21.00 -22.43
N TYR A 260 19.06 -21.16 -23.74
CA TYR A 260 18.58 -22.39 -24.36
C TYR A 260 19.60 -22.83 -25.40
N ASP A 261 20.25 -23.97 -25.17
CA ASP A 261 21.33 -24.47 -26.01
C ASP A 261 20.95 -25.82 -26.59
N ALA A 262 20.73 -25.87 -27.90
CA ALA A 262 20.31 -27.07 -28.63
C ALA A 262 21.26 -28.26 -28.42
N LYS A 263 22.55 -27.99 -28.13
CA LYS A 263 23.56 -29.01 -27.82
C LYS A 263 23.22 -29.82 -26.57
N PHE A 264 22.58 -29.18 -25.59
CA PHE A 264 22.24 -29.79 -24.30
C PHE A 264 20.74 -30.10 -24.16
N THR A 265 19.89 -29.56 -25.04
CA THR A 265 18.45 -29.85 -25.04
C THR A 265 18.05 -30.91 -26.07
N ASP A 266 19.02 -31.62 -26.66
CA ASP A 266 18.81 -32.57 -27.76
C ASP A 266 18.00 -31.95 -28.93
N ASP A 267 18.24 -30.66 -29.21
CA ASP A 267 17.51 -29.87 -30.23
C ASP A 267 15.97 -29.93 -30.07
N ASN A 268 15.49 -30.08 -28.83
CA ASN A 268 14.09 -30.32 -28.48
C ASN A 268 13.50 -29.27 -27.51
N THR A 269 13.96 -28.02 -27.60
CA THR A 269 13.26 -26.90 -26.95
C THR A 269 11.96 -26.63 -27.70
N THR A 270 10.87 -26.41 -26.97
CA THR A 270 9.52 -26.28 -27.56
C THR A 270 8.78 -25.06 -27.03
N LEU A 271 7.79 -24.62 -27.80
CA LEU A 271 6.80 -23.62 -27.46
C LEU A 271 5.41 -24.27 -27.43
N VAL A 272 4.63 -23.98 -26.39
CA VAL A 272 3.23 -24.43 -26.25
C VAL A 272 2.32 -23.23 -25.98
N VAL A 273 1.15 -23.17 -26.61
CA VAL A 273 0.13 -22.15 -26.31
C VAL A 273 -0.60 -22.51 -25.01
N ALA A 274 -0.65 -21.56 -24.07
CA ALA A 274 -1.16 -21.71 -22.71
C ALA A 274 -2.20 -20.63 -22.36
N ASN A 275 -3.15 -20.38 -23.27
CA ASN A 275 -4.19 -19.34 -23.07
C ASN A 275 -5.25 -19.69 -22.01
N ASN A 276 -5.41 -20.97 -21.67
CA ASN A 276 -6.47 -21.44 -20.76
C ASN A 276 -6.04 -21.49 -19.28
N VAL A 277 -5.05 -20.68 -18.89
CA VAL A 277 -4.55 -20.60 -17.52
C VAL A 277 -5.52 -19.78 -16.67
N GLN A 278 -6.25 -20.44 -15.76
CA GLN A 278 -7.27 -19.81 -14.91
C GLN A 278 -6.67 -19.48 -13.53
N ARG A 279 -5.81 -18.47 -13.46
CA ARG A 279 -5.34 -17.93 -12.17
C ARG A 279 -6.40 -17.00 -11.58
N LEU A 280 -6.44 -16.94 -10.25
CA LEU A 280 -7.16 -15.90 -9.54
C LEU A 280 -6.54 -14.53 -9.87
N ARG A 281 -7.36 -13.50 -10.15
CA ARG A 281 -6.88 -12.18 -10.59
C ARG A 281 -7.43 -11.02 -9.77
N GLN A 282 -6.70 -9.91 -9.78
CA GLN A 282 -7.14 -8.63 -9.19
C GLN A 282 -7.51 -8.77 -7.70
N CYS A 283 -6.69 -9.47 -6.93
CA CYS A 283 -6.90 -9.69 -5.50
C CYS A 283 -5.81 -9.04 -4.64
N GLY A 284 -6.23 -8.46 -3.52
CA GLY A 284 -5.36 -7.71 -2.60
C GLY A 284 -5.55 -8.10 -1.14
N VAL A 285 -4.46 -8.02 -0.36
CA VAL A 285 -4.49 -8.08 1.11
C VAL A 285 -3.68 -6.92 1.66
N GLU A 286 -4.29 -6.04 2.44
CA GLU A 286 -3.59 -4.80 2.82
C GLU A 286 -3.93 -4.23 4.19
N ASN A 287 -2.99 -3.48 4.76
CA ASN A 287 -3.12 -2.68 5.98
C ASN A 287 -3.51 -3.48 7.23
N LEU A 288 -2.79 -4.57 7.48
CA LEU A 288 -3.13 -5.56 8.51
C LEU A 288 -1.96 -5.94 9.41
N ARG A 289 -2.28 -6.28 10.65
CA ARG A 289 -1.37 -6.99 11.54
C ARG A 289 -1.82 -8.44 11.70
N ILE A 290 -0.90 -9.38 11.60
CA ILE A 290 -1.17 -10.82 11.77
C ILE A 290 -0.28 -11.33 12.91
N GLU A 291 -0.90 -11.80 13.98
CA GLU A 291 -0.23 -12.31 15.17
C GLU A 291 -0.49 -13.81 15.32
N SER A 292 0.57 -14.60 15.43
CA SER A 292 0.47 -16.01 15.81
C SER A 292 1.10 -16.27 17.18
N PRO A 293 0.70 -17.35 17.88
CA PRO A 293 1.43 -17.84 19.05
C PRO A 293 2.90 -18.12 18.72
N ALA A 294 3.81 -17.84 19.66
CA ALA A 294 5.24 -18.09 19.52
C ALA A 294 5.54 -19.51 19.01
N GLN A 295 6.38 -19.60 17.97
CA GLN A 295 6.64 -20.87 17.25
C GLN A 295 8.07 -21.35 17.48
N ALA A 296 8.39 -21.71 18.72
CA ALA A 296 9.67 -22.37 19.07
C ALA A 296 9.64 -23.85 18.67
N VAL A 297 9.48 -24.12 17.37
CA VAL A 297 9.33 -25.47 16.80
C VAL A 297 10.22 -25.66 15.58
N ASN A 298 10.40 -26.92 15.18
CA ASN A 298 11.01 -27.26 13.90
C ASN A 298 10.01 -27.07 12.75
N HIS A 299 10.46 -26.55 11.61
CA HIS A 299 9.63 -26.32 10.42
C HIS A 299 9.00 -27.59 9.81
N GLY A 300 9.47 -28.79 10.17
CA GLY A 300 8.86 -30.06 9.74
C GLY A 300 7.56 -30.42 10.49
N LYS A 301 7.11 -29.58 11.41
CA LYS A 301 5.79 -29.67 12.07
C LYS A 301 4.81 -28.70 11.41
N ALA A 302 3.52 -28.83 11.71
CA ALA A 302 2.53 -27.85 11.26
C ALA A 302 2.81 -26.46 11.87
N LEU A 303 2.67 -25.41 11.08
CA LEU A 303 3.03 -24.03 11.43
C LEU A 303 1.85 -23.08 11.21
N TYR A 304 1.90 -21.92 11.87
CA TYR A 304 1.11 -20.76 11.47
C TYR A 304 1.87 -19.97 10.42
N TYR A 305 1.22 -19.81 9.25
CA TYR A 305 1.71 -19.01 8.14
C TYR A 305 0.89 -17.71 8.05
N ALA A 306 1.49 -16.60 7.63
CA ALA A 306 0.75 -15.35 7.52
C ALA A 306 -0.10 -15.32 6.24
N LEU A 307 0.53 -15.49 5.08
CA LEU A 307 -0.10 -15.24 3.79
C LEU A 307 0.37 -16.23 2.72
N ARG A 308 -0.58 -16.70 1.91
CA ARG A 308 -0.34 -17.48 0.70
C ARG A 308 -1.11 -16.88 -0.46
N ILE A 309 -0.40 -16.43 -1.50
CA ILE A 309 -1.01 -15.93 -2.74
C ILE A 309 -0.64 -16.86 -3.88
N ASN A 310 -1.63 -17.31 -4.65
CA ASN A 310 -1.43 -17.98 -5.92
C ASN A 310 -2.36 -17.36 -6.98
N GLY A 311 -1.84 -16.47 -7.82
CA GLY A 311 -2.67 -15.65 -8.71
C GLY A 311 -1.91 -14.90 -9.81
N GLU A 312 -2.61 -14.01 -10.47
CA GLU A 312 -2.09 -13.10 -11.49
C GLU A 312 -2.62 -11.68 -11.27
N ASP A 313 -1.75 -10.67 -11.32
CA ASP A 313 -2.13 -9.30 -11.00
C ASP A 313 -2.73 -9.21 -9.58
N CYS A 314 -2.00 -9.75 -8.59
CA CYS A 314 -2.36 -9.69 -7.18
C CYS A 314 -1.34 -8.86 -6.38
N TRP A 315 -1.72 -8.41 -5.19
CA TRP A 315 -0.79 -7.68 -4.32
C TRP A 315 -1.01 -7.97 -2.84
N ALA A 316 0.00 -7.65 -2.05
CA ALA A 316 -0.16 -7.41 -0.62
C ALA A 316 0.65 -6.18 -0.20
N LYS A 317 0.07 -5.35 0.67
CA LYS A 317 0.64 -4.05 1.04
C LYS A 317 0.47 -3.78 2.54
N ASP A 318 1.50 -3.26 3.20
CA ASP A 318 1.46 -2.85 4.62
C ASP A 318 0.94 -3.96 5.54
N ILE A 319 1.76 -5.00 5.72
CA ILE A 319 1.41 -6.14 6.59
C ILE A 319 2.52 -6.38 7.61
N ASN A 320 2.17 -6.35 8.89
CA ASN A 320 3.06 -6.76 9.97
C ASN A 320 2.70 -8.18 10.44
N ALA A 321 3.56 -9.15 10.15
CA ALA A 321 3.40 -10.54 10.54
C ALA A 321 4.34 -10.88 11.71
N LEU A 322 3.77 -11.32 12.84
CA LEU A 322 4.50 -11.59 14.07
C LEU A 322 4.44 -13.05 14.47
N GLU A 323 5.62 -13.60 14.76
CA GLU A 323 5.85 -15.00 15.15
C GLU A 323 5.41 -16.06 14.13
N THR A 324 4.83 -15.65 13.00
CA THR A 324 4.56 -16.56 11.88
C THR A 324 5.86 -17.15 11.37
N MET A 325 5.79 -18.34 10.79
CA MET A 325 6.95 -19.08 10.32
C MET A 325 6.67 -19.56 8.91
N GLU A 326 7.68 -19.49 8.03
CA GLU A 326 7.47 -19.57 6.58
C GLU A 326 6.40 -18.57 6.12
N SER A 327 6.53 -17.34 6.62
CA SER A 327 5.42 -16.41 6.75
C SER A 327 4.67 -16.13 5.44
N ILE A 328 5.38 -15.87 4.34
CA ILE A 328 4.81 -15.39 3.08
C ILE A 328 5.20 -16.32 1.92
N GLY A 329 4.20 -16.85 1.21
CA GLY A 329 4.39 -17.72 0.06
C GLY A 329 3.64 -17.18 -1.14
N VAL A 330 4.32 -17.12 -2.28
CA VAL A 330 3.75 -16.59 -3.53
C VAL A 330 3.88 -17.62 -4.64
N GLY A 331 2.83 -17.75 -5.44
CA GLY A 331 2.72 -18.53 -6.66
C GLY A 331 2.03 -17.74 -7.76
N GLY A 332 2.34 -18.03 -9.02
CA GLY A 332 1.75 -17.37 -10.18
C GLY A 332 2.63 -16.29 -10.79
N ARG A 333 2.06 -15.16 -11.23
CA ARG A 333 2.82 -14.09 -11.90
C ARG A 333 2.28 -12.69 -11.73
N CYS A 334 3.10 -11.66 -11.97
CA CYS A 334 2.71 -10.24 -11.85
C CYS A 334 2.17 -9.91 -10.46
N ILE A 335 2.97 -10.17 -9.41
CA ILE A 335 2.56 -9.98 -8.02
C ILE A 335 3.50 -8.98 -7.34
N THR A 336 2.94 -8.01 -6.62
CA THR A 336 3.70 -7.08 -5.77
C THR A 336 3.45 -7.37 -4.30
N LEU A 337 4.52 -7.57 -3.54
CA LEU A 337 4.52 -7.52 -2.08
C LEU A 337 5.22 -6.22 -1.66
N GLN A 338 4.51 -5.31 -1.02
CA GLN A 338 5.04 -4.01 -0.65
C GLN A 338 4.92 -3.80 0.86
N GLN A 339 6.02 -3.40 1.52
CA GLN A 339 6.04 -3.08 2.95
C GLN A 339 5.46 -4.20 3.84
N ILE A 340 5.89 -5.44 3.59
CA ILE A 340 5.55 -6.58 4.44
C ILE A 340 6.71 -6.81 5.41
N ASN A 341 6.43 -6.76 6.71
CA ASN A 341 7.41 -6.94 7.78
C ASN A 341 7.14 -8.23 8.53
N VAL A 342 8.14 -9.10 8.60
CA VAL A 342 8.08 -10.35 9.38
C VAL A 342 8.99 -10.21 10.59
N ILE A 343 8.43 -10.30 11.81
CA ILE A 343 9.19 -10.19 13.05
C ILE A 343 9.08 -11.49 13.83
N ARG A 344 10.24 -12.09 14.13
CA ARG A 344 10.35 -13.33 14.89
C ARG A 344 11.25 -13.17 16.10
N ARG A 345 10.70 -13.42 17.28
CA ARG A 345 11.42 -13.44 18.56
C ARG A 345 11.62 -14.87 19.04
N ALA A 346 10.71 -15.79 18.73
CA ALA A 346 10.88 -17.20 19.07
C ALA A 346 12.00 -17.85 18.25
N LEU A 347 12.97 -18.44 18.95
CA LEU A 347 14.08 -19.16 18.34
C LEU A 347 13.57 -20.40 17.59
N HIS A 348 13.94 -20.49 16.31
CA HIS A 348 13.69 -21.71 15.54
C HIS A 348 14.51 -22.89 16.08
N GLN A 349 13.85 -24.03 16.27
CA GLN A 349 14.48 -25.27 16.76
C GLN A 349 14.86 -26.20 15.61
N GLY A 350 16.18 -26.40 15.43
CA GLY A 350 16.74 -27.40 14.52
C GLY A 350 17.64 -26.82 13.43
N ALA A 351 18.23 -27.72 12.65
CA ALA A 351 19.19 -27.38 11.60
C ALA A 351 18.55 -27.01 10.25
N SER A 352 17.29 -27.41 10.02
CA SER A 352 16.56 -27.12 8.79
C SER A 352 15.67 -25.91 8.99
N LYS A 353 16.04 -24.82 8.34
CA LYS A 353 15.52 -23.48 8.60
C LYS A 353 14.24 -23.21 7.80
N PRO A 354 13.23 -22.53 8.38
CA PRO A 354 12.06 -22.05 7.65
C PRO A 354 12.42 -20.85 6.75
N ALA A 355 11.66 -20.64 5.68
CA ALA A 355 11.87 -19.55 4.73
C ALA A 355 10.76 -18.49 4.81
N GLU A 356 11.09 -17.31 5.34
CA GLU A 356 10.06 -16.30 5.62
C GLU A 356 9.40 -15.73 4.36
N PHE A 357 10.18 -15.55 3.28
CA PHE A 357 9.64 -15.31 1.94
C PHE A 357 9.98 -16.47 0.99
N ALA A 358 8.96 -17.02 0.33
CA ALA A 358 9.08 -18.03 -0.72
C ALA A 358 8.37 -17.58 -2.01
N PRO A 359 9.01 -16.73 -2.85
CA PRO A 359 8.41 -16.19 -4.06
C PRO A 359 8.54 -17.14 -5.26
N ASN A 360 7.66 -18.14 -5.33
CA ASN A 360 7.68 -19.20 -6.34
C ASN A 360 6.80 -18.86 -7.55
N GLY A 361 7.24 -17.90 -8.35
CA GLY A 361 6.54 -17.48 -9.56
C GLY A 361 7.43 -16.70 -10.53
N GLY A 362 6.81 -15.99 -11.46
CA GLY A 362 7.51 -15.07 -12.38
C GLY A 362 6.97 -13.65 -12.29
N GLN A 363 7.76 -12.65 -12.65
CA GLN A 363 7.35 -11.24 -12.56
C GLN A 363 6.90 -10.83 -11.13
N ILE A 364 7.68 -11.24 -10.13
CA ILE A 364 7.38 -10.98 -8.71
C ILE A 364 8.21 -9.80 -8.23
N LEU A 365 7.57 -8.77 -7.68
CA LEU A 365 8.22 -7.64 -7.02
C LEU A 365 7.99 -7.70 -5.52
N ILE A 366 9.07 -7.62 -4.75
CA ILE A 366 9.07 -7.55 -3.29
C ILE A 366 9.79 -6.26 -2.93
N ASP A 367 9.08 -5.31 -2.37
CA ASP A 367 9.46 -3.89 -2.34
C ASP A 367 9.34 -3.33 -0.93
N ARG A 368 10.45 -2.84 -0.36
CA ARG A 368 10.54 -2.31 1.02
C ARG A 368 10.04 -3.28 2.10
N CYS A 369 10.09 -4.59 1.83
CA CYS A 369 9.78 -5.61 2.82
C CYS A 369 10.94 -5.85 3.80
N SER A 370 10.63 -6.39 4.97
CA SER A 370 11.63 -6.71 5.97
C SER A 370 11.44 -8.05 6.68
N VAL A 371 12.55 -8.61 7.19
CA VAL A 371 12.55 -9.75 8.11
C VAL A 371 13.49 -9.48 9.28
N GLU A 372 13.02 -9.73 10.50
CA GLU A 372 13.85 -9.79 11.70
C GLU A 372 13.77 -11.19 12.32
N GLY A 373 14.91 -11.88 12.41
CA GLY A 373 15.00 -13.18 13.06
C GLY A 373 16.32 -13.92 12.80
N ASP A 374 16.62 -14.88 13.67
CA ASP A 374 17.82 -15.72 13.62
C ASP A 374 17.49 -17.18 13.30
N ASN A 375 18.49 -17.89 12.74
CA ASN A 375 18.40 -19.30 12.34
C ASN A 375 17.27 -19.59 11.32
N ILE A 376 17.09 -18.68 10.37
CA ILE A 376 16.07 -18.73 9.30
C ILE A 376 16.69 -18.59 7.91
N TRP A 377 15.94 -18.94 6.86
CA TRP A 377 16.14 -18.32 5.55
C TRP A 377 15.29 -17.06 5.51
N PHE A 378 15.91 -15.91 5.25
CA PHE A 378 15.16 -14.71 4.95
C PHE A 378 14.33 -14.92 3.68
N VAL A 379 14.95 -15.55 2.68
CA VAL A 379 14.33 -15.88 1.40
C VAL A 379 14.84 -17.24 0.93
N ALA A 380 13.93 -18.10 0.47
CA ALA A 380 14.28 -19.35 -0.20
C ALA A 380 13.36 -19.63 -1.39
N LEU A 381 13.92 -19.77 -2.59
CA LEU A 381 13.15 -20.12 -3.79
C LEU A 381 13.00 -21.64 -3.94
N GLY A 382 11.87 -22.05 -4.49
CA GLY A 382 11.56 -23.44 -4.83
C GLY A 382 12.27 -23.93 -6.09
N ALA A 383 11.92 -25.14 -6.51
CA ALA A 383 12.51 -25.79 -7.68
C ALA A 383 12.04 -25.16 -9.00
N GLY A 384 12.99 -24.82 -9.88
CA GLY A 384 12.75 -24.48 -11.27
C GLY A 384 12.05 -23.15 -11.52
N GLN A 385 12.10 -22.20 -10.58
CA GLN A 385 11.39 -20.93 -10.73
C GLN A 385 12.05 -20.07 -11.82
N THR A 386 11.26 -19.47 -12.69
CA THR A 386 11.77 -18.58 -13.75
C THR A 386 11.26 -17.16 -13.56
N GLY A 387 12.16 -16.23 -13.25
CA GLY A 387 11.85 -14.83 -13.00
C GLY A 387 11.37 -14.02 -14.23
N PRO A 388 11.37 -12.68 -14.11
CA PRO A 388 12.10 -11.91 -13.08
C PRO A 388 11.47 -12.00 -11.68
N ILE A 389 12.31 -12.14 -10.65
CA ILE A 389 11.95 -12.05 -9.22
C ILE A 389 12.85 -10.98 -8.61
N VAL A 390 12.26 -9.92 -8.07
CA VAL A 390 12.98 -8.72 -7.63
C VAL A 390 12.71 -8.48 -6.15
N PHE A 391 13.77 -8.30 -5.37
CA PHE A 391 13.74 -7.68 -4.05
C PHE A 391 14.34 -6.29 -4.16
N LEU A 392 13.55 -5.27 -3.87
CA LEU A 392 13.90 -3.86 -4.03
C LEU A 392 13.88 -3.17 -2.67
N ASN A 393 15.03 -2.63 -2.25
CA ASN A 393 15.19 -1.87 -1.01
C ASN A 393 14.67 -2.63 0.23
N CYS A 394 14.88 -3.95 0.28
CA CYS A 394 14.47 -4.78 1.41
C CYS A 394 15.52 -4.79 2.53
N SER A 395 15.06 -4.97 3.78
CA SER A 395 15.94 -4.99 4.96
C SER A 395 15.81 -6.30 5.72
N PHE A 396 16.93 -6.90 6.11
CA PHE A 396 16.95 -8.17 6.84
C PHE A 396 17.89 -8.09 8.04
N LYS A 397 17.36 -8.38 9.24
CA LYS A 397 18.08 -8.30 10.51
C LYS A 397 18.18 -9.68 11.15
N GLY A 398 19.38 -10.03 11.59
CA GLY A 398 19.72 -11.34 12.14
C GLY A 398 20.78 -12.05 11.29
N ASN A 399 20.96 -13.36 11.53
CA ASN A 399 21.99 -14.19 10.90
C ASN A 399 21.48 -15.10 9.76
N GLY A 400 20.30 -14.80 9.24
CA GLY A 400 19.66 -15.54 8.15
C GLY A 400 20.36 -15.38 6.80
N ARG A 401 19.87 -16.10 5.78
CA ARG A 401 20.39 -16.01 4.40
C ARG A 401 19.29 -15.97 3.34
N ILE A 402 19.64 -15.45 2.17
CA ILE A 402 18.83 -15.44 0.94
C ILE A 402 19.42 -16.42 -0.07
N GLU A 403 18.62 -17.35 -0.59
CA GLU A 403 19.08 -18.34 -1.58
C GLU A 403 18.02 -18.70 -2.63
N GLY A 404 18.47 -19.07 -3.84
CA GLY A 404 17.67 -19.85 -4.80
C GLY A 404 17.27 -21.26 -4.31
N HIS A 405 17.81 -21.66 -3.15
CA HIS A 405 17.57 -22.81 -2.29
C HIS A 405 17.50 -24.23 -2.88
N GLN A 406 16.80 -24.49 -3.99
CA GLN A 406 16.81 -25.82 -4.60
C GLN A 406 16.50 -25.79 -6.10
N ARG A 407 17.24 -26.61 -6.87
CA ARG A 407 16.82 -27.09 -8.21
C ARG A 407 16.52 -26.01 -9.25
N TRP A 408 17.51 -25.17 -9.54
CA TRP A 408 17.57 -24.30 -10.73
C TRP A 408 16.50 -23.20 -10.83
N SER A 409 16.49 -22.26 -9.90
CA SER A 409 15.79 -20.99 -10.11
C SER A 409 16.62 -20.03 -10.98
N THR A 410 15.97 -19.12 -11.71
CA THR A 410 16.66 -18.17 -12.60
C THR A 410 16.07 -16.77 -12.55
N GLY A 411 16.90 -15.74 -12.74
CA GLY A 411 16.45 -14.35 -12.82
C GLY A 411 16.00 -13.75 -11.48
N LEU A 412 16.78 -13.97 -10.42
CA LEU A 412 16.62 -13.30 -9.11
C LEU A 412 17.48 -12.03 -9.06
N LEU A 413 16.88 -10.89 -8.77
CA LEU A 413 17.55 -9.62 -8.48
C LEU A 413 17.34 -9.26 -7.01
N LEU A 414 18.44 -9.02 -6.28
CA LEU A 414 18.44 -8.28 -5.03
C LEU A 414 19.03 -6.90 -5.32
N ASP A 415 18.25 -5.85 -5.12
CA ASP A 415 18.60 -4.49 -5.49
C ASP A 415 18.49 -3.57 -4.26
N ASN A 416 19.62 -3.02 -3.84
CA ASN A 416 19.75 -2.21 -2.62
C ASN A 416 19.22 -2.91 -1.35
N CYS A 417 19.39 -4.23 -1.26
CA CYS A 417 19.03 -4.97 -0.06
C CYS A 417 20.08 -4.79 1.05
N ASN A 418 19.61 -4.63 2.29
CA ASN A 418 20.46 -4.43 3.46
C ASN A 418 20.32 -5.59 4.46
N LEU A 419 21.41 -6.32 4.71
CA LEU A 419 21.45 -7.48 5.61
C LEU A 419 22.82 -7.66 6.30
N PRO A 420 23.25 -6.71 7.14
CA PRO A 420 24.64 -6.63 7.63
C PRO A 420 25.07 -7.81 8.50
N GLY A 421 24.13 -8.57 9.09
CA GLY A 421 24.39 -9.80 9.83
C GLY A 421 24.20 -11.10 9.02
N GLY A 422 23.56 -11.01 7.85
CA GLY A 422 23.14 -12.16 7.04
C GLY A 422 23.97 -12.38 5.77
N GLY A 423 23.60 -13.39 4.98
CA GLY A 423 24.32 -13.73 3.74
C GLY A 423 23.44 -13.84 2.49
N ILE A 424 24.01 -13.54 1.32
CA ILE A 424 23.39 -13.79 0.01
C ILE A 424 24.16 -14.93 -0.67
N ASP A 425 23.49 -16.05 -0.96
CA ASP A 425 24.15 -17.23 -1.53
C ASP A 425 23.53 -17.64 -2.87
N PHE A 426 24.23 -17.33 -3.96
CA PHE A 426 24.03 -17.89 -5.30
C PHE A 426 24.92 -19.13 -5.48
N LYS A 427 24.50 -20.26 -4.90
CA LYS A 427 25.37 -21.43 -4.74
C LYS A 427 24.81 -22.76 -5.21
N ASN A 428 25.72 -23.72 -5.35
CA ASN A 428 25.47 -25.14 -5.42
C ASN A 428 25.36 -25.72 -4.01
N ARG A 429 24.20 -26.28 -3.68
CA ARG A 429 23.95 -26.96 -2.41
C ARG A 429 24.27 -28.46 -2.45
N GLY A 430 24.75 -28.97 -3.57
CA GLY A 430 25.17 -30.36 -3.73
C GLY A 430 24.08 -31.34 -3.30
N SER A 431 24.48 -32.30 -2.48
CA SER A 431 23.60 -33.35 -1.94
C SER A 431 22.78 -32.93 -0.70
N MET A 432 22.69 -31.62 -0.38
CA MET A 432 21.79 -31.16 0.68
C MET A 432 20.33 -31.53 0.35
N GLY A 433 19.54 -31.78 1.39
CA GLY A 433 18.18 -32.31 1.24
C GLY A 433 18.18 -33.63 0.48
N SER A 434 17.37 -33.72 -0.57
CA SER A 434 17.29 -34.87 -1.49
C SER A 434 18.08 -34.68 -2.80
N GLY A 435 19.09 -33.81 -2.79
CA GLY A 435 19.82 -33.37 -3.98
C GLY A 435 19.34 -32.00 -4.45
N HIS A 436 19.65 -30.95 -3.70
CA HIS A 436 19.26 -29.58 -4.08
C HIS A 436 20.08 -29.03 -5.25
N GLY A 437 21.33 -29.47 -5.41
CA GLY A 437 22.25 -29.10 -6.49
C GLY A 437 22.39 -27.59 -6.67
N TRP A 438 22.52 -27.12 -7.92
CA TRP A 438 22.49 -25.68 -8.20
C TRP A 438 21.14 -25.08 -7.80
N GLY A 439 21.18 -24.09 -6.91
CA GLY A 439 19.98 -23.38 -6.44
C GLY A 439 19.54 -22.27 -7.40
N THR A 440 20.50 -21.55 -8.01
CA THR A 440 20.17 -20.44 -8.92
C THR A 440 21.20 -20.23 -10.03
N ALA A 441 20.76 -19.57 -11.10
CA ALA A 441 21.58 -19.00 -12.16
C ALA A 441 20.99 -17.66 -12.64
N TRP A 442 21.79 -16.87 -13.34
CA TRP A 442 21.39 -15.57 -13.89
C TRP A 442 20.88 -14.59 -12.81
N SER A 443 21.41 -14.72 -11.60
CA SER A 443 21.03 -13.88 -10.44
C SER A 443 21.98 -12.71 -10.25
N VAL A 444 21.44 -11.60 -9.75
CA VAL A 444 22.18 -10.36 -9.52
C VAL A 444 21.95 -9.89 -8.08
N ALA A 445 23.03 -9.59 -7.36
CA ALA A 445 23.02 -8.70 -6.21
C ALA A 445 23.60 -7.35 -6.65
N TRP A 446 22.81 -6.29 -6.55
CA TRP A 446 23.14 -4.95 -7.01
C TRP A 446 23.13 -3.99 -5.81
N ASN A 447 24.26 -3.32 -5.56
CA ASN A 447 24.44 -2.36 -4.46
C ASN A 447 23.91 -2.86 -3.09
N CYS A 448 24.02 -4.16 -2.82
CA CYS A 448 23.56 -4.76 -1.57
C CYS A 448 24.62 -4.62 -0.47
N LEU A 449 24.17 -4.56 0.78
CA LEU A 449 25.02 -4.72 1.96
C LEU A 449 24.71 -6.07 2.60
N ALA A 450 25.71 -6.95 2.72
CA ALA A 450 25.57 -8.22 3.44
C ALA A 450 26.82 -8.52 4.27
N LYS A 451 26.71 -9.42 5.25
CA LYS A 451 27.88 -9.94 5.95
C LYS A 451 28.80 -10.72 5.01
N SER A 452 28.19 -11.59 4.19
CA SER A 452 28.92 -12.50 3.30
C SER A 452 28.15 -12.82 2.04
N TYR A 453 28.89 -13.17 0.98
CA TYR A 453 28.39 -13.63 -0.30
C TYR A 453 28.99 -14.99 -0.67
N VAL A 454 28.14 -15.95 -1.02
CA VAL A 454 28.58 -17.13 -1.77
C VAL A 454 28.08 -16.95 -3.21
N ASN A 455 28.94 -16.45 -4.10
CA ASN A 455 28.61 -16.30 -5.51
C ASN A 455 29.36 -17.34 -6.35
N GLN A 456 28.66 -18.35 -6.85
CA GLN A 456 29.22 -19.43 -7.66
C GLN A 456 28.62 -19.41 -9.07
N ILE A 457 29.38 -19.90 -10.05
CA ILE A 457 28.97 -19.91 -11.47
C ILE A 457 28.62 -21.34 -11.92
N PRO A 458 27.33 -21.64 -12.19
CA PRO A 458 26.98 -22.88 -12.86
C PRO A 458 27.58 -22.93 -14.28
N PRO A 459 27.89 -24.13 -14.81
CA PRO A 459 28.45 -24.29 -16.15
C PRO A 459 27.61 -23.57 -17.22
N GLY A 460 28.27 -22.67 -17.97
CA GLY A 460 27.66 -21.97 -19.11
C GLY A 460 26.68 -20.85 -18.76
N THR A 461 26.59 -20.47 -17.48
CA THR A 461 25.72 -19.38 -17.00
C THR A 461 26.54 -18.35 -16.23
N TYR A 462 25.87 -17.35 -15.65
CA TYR A 462 26.51 -16.32 -14.80
C TYR A 462 25.67 -16.03 -13.56
N ASN A 463 26.33 -15.56 -12.50
CA ASN A 463 25.72 -14.91 -11.35
C ASN A 463 26.61 -13.70 -11.02
N TRP A 464 25.99 -12.60 -10.58
CA TRP A 464 26.66 -11.31 -10.43
C TRP A 464 26.47 -10.73 -9.03
N VAL A 465 27.54 -10.20 -8.48
CA VAL A 465 27.55 -9.32 -7.30
C VAL A 465 28.22 -8.02 -7.75
N ILE A 466 27.42 -6.95 -7.86
CA ILE A 466 27.84 -5.69 -8.47
C ILE A 466 27.62 -4.56 -7.47
N GLY A 467 28.66 -3.75 -7.24
CA GLY A 467 28.61 -2.60 -6.32
C GLY A 467 28.28 -2.95 -4.87
N SER A 468 28.29 -4.23 -4.53
CA SER A 468 27.78 -4.73 -3.25
C SER A 468 28.91 -4.96 -2.26
N LYS A 469 28.64 -4.70 -0.98
CA LYS A 469 29.60 -4.73 0.13
C LYS A 469 29.40 -5.96 1.03
N GLY A 470 30.49 -6.63 1.40
CA GLY A 470 30.50 -7.81 2.28
C GLY A 470 31.49 -8.89 1.87
N GLU A 471 31.82 -9.83 2.76
CA GLU A 471 32.88 -10.81 2.51
C GLU A 471 32.54 -11.82 1.40
N SER A 472 33.39 -11.96 0.38
CA SER A 472 33.28 -13.09 -0.56
C SER A 472 33.75 -14.39 0.08
N THR A 473 32.90 -15.41 0.10
CA THR A 473 33.17 -16.71 0.73
C THR A 473 33.16 -17.85 -0.32
N PRO A 474 34.29 -18.15 -0.97
CA PRO A 474 34.40 -19.29 -1.89
C PRO A 474 34.20 -20.62 -1.16
N LEU A 475 33.23 -21.42 -1.63
CA LEU A 475 32.90 -22.72 -1.03
C LEU A 475 33.09 -23.87 -2.02
N ARG A 476 33.41 -25.05 -1.47
CA ARG A 476 33.28 -26.33 -2.16
C ARG A 476 31.81 -26.71 -2.30
N ARG A 477 31.53 -27.67 -3.18
CA ARG A 477 30.22 -28.34 -3.18
C ARG A 477 30.02 -29.01 -1.81
N PRO A 478 28.88 -28.80 -1.13
CA PRO A 478 28.60 -29.45 0.15
C PRO A 478 28.74 -30.98 0.06
N PHE A 479 29.22 -31.59 1.15
CA PHE A 479 29.51 -33.02 1.30
C PHE A 479 30.69 -33.57 0.48
N ASN A 480 31.38 -32.75 -0.32
CA ASN A 480 32.66 -33.13 -0.91
C ASN A 480 33.80 -32.84 0.08
N GLN A 481 34.44 -33.90 0.59
CA GLN A 481 35.51 -33.80 1.60
C GLN A 481 36.87 -33.34 1.02
N SER A 482 37.07 -33.49 -0.29
CA SER A 482 38.29 -33.11 -1.02
C SER A 482 37.96 -32.37 -2.33
N GLY A 483 38.95 -31.68 -2.90
CA GLY A 483 38.85 -30.97 -4.19
C GLY A 483 38.82 -29.44 -4.10
N PRO A 484 38.84 -28.74 -5.24
CA PRO A 484 38.84 -27.29 -5.29
C PRO A 484 37.47 -26.71 -4.88
N THR A 485 37.46 -25.44 -4.47
CA THR A 485 36.23 -24.65 -4.40
C THR A 485 35.55 -24.58 -5.76
N LEU A 486 34.23 -24.39 -5.78
CA LEU A 486 33.54 -24.17 -7.04
C LEU A 486 33.95 -22.80 -7.62
N PRO A 487 33.95 -22.64 -8.96
CA PRO A 487 34.36 -21.38 -9.56
C PRO A 487 33.49 -20.23 -9.05
N VAL A 488 34.15 -19.12 -8.71
CA VAL A 488 33.51 -17.92 -8.18
C VAL A 488 32.80 -17.20 -9.33
N GLY A 489 31.60 -16.69 -9.04
CA GLY A 489 30.83 -15.87 -9.97
C GLY A 489 31.44 -14.48 -10.16
N VAL A 490 30.73 -13.62 -10.89
CA VAL A 490 31.23 -12.28 -11.20
C VAL A 490 31.09 -11.37 -9.99
N PHE A 491 32.20 -10.78 -9.57
CA PHE A 491 32.24 -9.61 -8.70
C PHE A 491 32.71 -8.42 -9.52
N ASP A 492 31.92 -7.34 -9.54
CA ASP A 492 32.21 -6.11 -10.29
C ASP A 492 32.02 -4.91 -9.35
N SER A 493 33.04 -4.07 -9.21
CA SER A 493 33.05 -2.97 -8.23
C SER A 493 32.70 -3.45 -6.80
N HIS A 494 33.25 -4.58 -6.36
CA HIS A 494 32.97 -5.13 -5.03
C HIS A 494 33.40 -4.13 -3.93
N ASP A 495 32.60 -4.02 -2.88
CA ASP A 495 32.75 -3.05 -1.78
C ASP A 495 32.69 -1.56 -2.19
N THR A 496 32.34 -1.24 -3.44
CA THR A 496 32.17 0.13 -3.94
C THR A 496 30.86 0.25 -4.73
N PRO A 497 29.80 0.89 -4.18
CA PRO A 497 28.51 1.06 -4.86
C PRO A 497 28.66 1.64 -6.26
N VAL A 498 27.81 1.20 -7.20
CA VAL A 498 27.84 1.65 -8.60
C VAL A 498 26.63 2.47 -9.00
N ALA A 499 26.77 3.28 -10.05
CA ALA A 499 25.64 3.89 -10.74
C ALA A 499 25.12 2.99 -11.88
N PRO A 500 23.78 2.91 -12.12
CA PRO A 500 22.71 3.53 -11.32
C PRO A 500 22.58 2.93 -9.92
N GLN A 501 22.04 3.71 -8.97
CA GLN A 501 21.87 3.25 -7.58
C GLN A 501 20.97 2.01 -7.51
N SER A 502 19.88 1.96 -8.29
CA SER A 502 19.05 0.77 -8.44
C SER A 502 19.00 0.36 -9.91
N LEU A 503 19.25 -0.92 -10.17
CA LEU A 503 19.13 -1.50 -11.50
C LEU A 503 17.65 -1.60 -11.92
N TYR A 504 16.77 -2.11 -11.04
CA TYR A 504 15.34 -2.24 -11.33
C TYR A 504 14.70 -0.89 -11.64
N LEU A 505 14.95 0.14 -10.82
CA LEU A 505 14.36 1.46 -11.03
C LEU A 505 14.90 2.13 -12.30
N ALA A 506 16.20 1.99 -12.60
CA ALA A 506 16.74 2.52 -13.85
C ALA A 506 16.14 1.81 -15.08
N GLN A 507 15.97 0.49 -15.02
CA GLN A 507 15.31 -0.29 -16.08
C GLN A 507 13.84 0.10 -16.23
N LEU A 508 13.13 0.29 -15.13
CA LEU A 508 11.73 0.71 -15.14
C LEU A 508 11.56 2.11 -15.73
N LYS A 509 12.46 3.04 -15.39
CA LYS A 509 12.49 4.38 -15.97
C LYS A 509 12.79 4.34 -17.46
N GLU A 510 13.72 3.51 -17.92
CA GLU A 510 14.00 3.35 -19.35
C GLU A 510 12.80 2.76 -20.11
N ARG A 511 12.08 1.83 -19.49
CA ARG A 511 10.91 1.16 -20.11
C ARG A 511 9.65 2.03 -20.11
N LEU A 512 9.34 2.72 -19.01
CA LEU A 512 8.05 3.38 -18.78
C LEU A 512 8.13 4.86 -18.36
N GLY A 513 9.33 5.41 -18.15
CA GLY A 513 9.54 6.81 -17.75
C GLY A 513 9.41 7.08 -16.25
N GLU A 514 9.55 8.35 -15.87
CA GLU A 514 9.53 8.82 -14.47
C GLU A 514 8.18 8.62 -13.77
N SER A 515 7.07 8.73 -14.50
CA SER A 515 5.72 8.52 -13.93
C SER A 515 5.56 7.12 -13.37
N ALA A 516 6.20 6.11 -13.99
CA ALA A 516 6.19 4.74 -13.47
C ALA A 516 6.97 4.61 -12.16
N LEU A 517 8.04 5.38 -11.97
CA LEU A 517 8.73 5.44 -10.68
C LEU A 517 7.86 6.09 -9.62
N GLN A 518 7.21 7.21 -9.96
CA GLN A 518 6.27 7.89 -9.07
C GLN A 518 5.12 6.97 -8.66
N ALA A 519 4.56 6.21 -9.59
CA ALA A 519 3.46 5.27 -9.37
C ALA A 519 3.77 4.20 -8.31
N ILE A 520 5.04 3.82 -8.15
CA ILE A 520 5.51 2.85 -7.16
C ILE A 520 6.25 3.51 -5.96
N GLY A 521 6.14 4.84 -5.81
CA GLY A 521 6.71 5.57 -4.67
C GLY A 521 8.22 5.78 -4.73
N TYR A 522 8.80 5.87 -5.93
CA TYR A 522 10.23 6.13 -6.18
C TYR A 522 10.49 7.34 -7.10
N GLY A 523 9.45 8.05 -7.51
CA GLY A 523 9.61 9.33 -8.22
C GLY A 523 10.21 10.40 -7.30
N PRO A 524 10.77 11.48 -7.86
CA PRO A 524 11.17 12.62 -7.05
C PRO A 524 9.98 13.08 -6.21
N THR A 525 10.18 13.29 -4.90
CA THR A 525 9.26 14.06 -4.07
C THR A 525 9.32 15.50 -4.59
N VAL A 526 8.57 15.78 -5.65
CA VAL A 526 8.40 17.14 -6.13
C VAL A 526 7.55 17.83 -5.08
N GLN A 527 8.19 18.62 -4.23
CA GLN A 527 7.51 19.60 -3.40
C GLN A 527 6.95 20.62 -4.39
N LEU A 528 5.70 20.42 -4.79
CA LEU A 528 5.01 21.37 -5.66
C LEU A 528 5.00 22.72 -4.95
N PRO A 529 5.32 23.82 -5.64
CA PRO A 529 5.28 25.14 -5.03
C PRO A 529 3.88 25.40 -4.46
N SER A 530 3.75 26.28 -3.47
CA SER A 530 2.42 26.72 -3.03
C SER A 530 1.65 27.28 -4.23
N PRO A 531 0.42 26.79 -4.48
CA PRO A 531 -0.37 27.22 -5.62
C PRO A 531 -0.72 28.71 -5.50
N VAL A 532 -0.80 29.39 -6.63
CA VAL A 532 -1.39 30.72 -6.73
C VAL A 532 -2.88 30.60 -7.03
N ARG A 533 -3.63 31.69 -6.87
CA ARG A 533 -5.10 31.69 -7.02
C ARG A 533 -5.59 31.15 -8.38
N SER A 534 -4.81 31.32 -9.45
CA SER A 534 -5.12 30.81 -10.79
C SER A 534 -4.95 29.30 -10.95
N ASP A 535 -4.23 28.63 -10.04
CA ASP A 535 -3.99 27.19 -10.09
C ASP A 535 -5.19 26.40 -9.56
N TYR A 536 -6.10 27.06 -8.83
CA TYR A 536 -7.28 26.44 -8.24
C TYR A 536 -8.41 26.27 -9.25
N THR A 537 -8.89 25.03 -9.37
CA THR A 537 -10.04 24.65 -10.20
C THR A 537 -11.27 24.45 -9.33
N PHE A 538 -12.42 24.97 -9.76
CA PHE A 538 -13.69 24.76 -9.05
C PHE A 538 -14.15 23.31 -9.20
N GLN A 539 -14.38 22.64 -8.06
CA GLN A 539 -14.79 21.25 -8.02
C GLN A 539 -16.29 21.08 -7.76
N GLY A 540 -16.88 21.99 -7.01
CA GLY A 540 -18.31 21.96 -6.74
C GLY A 540 -18.73 22.91 -5.64
N GLY A 541 -20.05 23.03 -5.46
CA GLY A 541 -20.62 23.96 -4.52
C GLY A 541 -22.12 23.77 -4.34
N MET A 542 -22.69 24.52 -3.40
CA MET A 542 -24.10 24.44 -3.08
C MET A 542 -24.65 25.80 -2.67
N GLN A 543 -25.83 26.12 -3.22
CA GLN A 543 -26.65 27.26 -2.85
C GLN A 543 -28.06 26.76 -2.49
N ALA A 544 -28.74 27.39 -1.54
CA ALA A 544 -30.13 27.02 -1.26
C ALA A 544 -31.05 27.49 -2.40
N SER A 545 -32.04 26.66 -2.74
CA SER A 545 -33.00 26.92 -3.83
C SER A 545 -34.32 27.43 -3.29
N ARG A 546 -34.96 28.36 -4.02
CA ARG A 546 -36.33 28.81 -3.76
C ARG A 546 -37.33 27.65 -3.66
N GLU A 547 -37.12 26.59 -4.44
CA GLU A 547 -38.03 25.43 -4.51
C GLU A 547 -38.11 24.65 -3.20
N LEU A 548 -37.11 24.83 -2.32
CA LEU A 548 -37.06 24.23 -1.00
C LEU A 548 -37.77 25.05 0.08
N ALA A 549 -38.21 26.28 -0.23
CA ALA A 549 -38.93 27.11 0.73
C ALA A 549 -40.22 26.41 1.19
N GLY A 550 -40.36 26.19 2.50
CA GLY A 550 -41.50 25.48 3.09
C GLY A 550 -41.48 23.95 2.88
N LYS A 551 -40.41 23.38 2.33
CA LYS A 551 -40.23 21.92 2.25
C LYS A 551 -39.67 21.37 3.56
N ASP A 552 -39.90 20.07 3.78
CA ASP A 552 -39.36 19.39 4.95
C ASP A 552 -37.87 19.02 4.77
N TYR A 553 -37.28 18.52 5.85
CA TYR A 553 -35.86 18.14 5.86
C TYR A 553 -35.51 17.05 4.84
N ARG A 554 -36.46 16.21 4.41
CA ARG A 554 -36.18 15.11 3.46
C ARG A 554 -35.91 15.66 2.08
N ALA A 555 -36.74 16.60 1.63
CA ALA A 555 -36.52 17.30 0.36
C ALA A 555 -35.22 18.11 0.39
N ILE A 556 -34.91 18.77 1.51
CA ILE A 556 -33.65 19.49 1.68
C ILE A 556 -32.46 18.52 1.63
N HIS A 557 -32.54 17.39 2.34
CA HIS A 557 -31.51 16.35 2.34
C HIS A 557 -31.27 15.77 0.94
N GLU A 558 -32.33 15.46 0.19
CA GLU A 558 -32.23 14.96 -1.19
C GLU A 558 -31.57 15.98 -2.12
N TYR A 559 -31.93 17.26 -2.01
CA TYR A 559 -31.28 18.34 -2.75
C TYR A 559 -29.79 18.45 -2.42
N MET A 560 -29.44 18.46 -1.13
CA MET A 560 -28.05 18.50 -0.69
C MET A 560 -27.26 17.29 -1.24
N ARG A 561 -27.85 16.10 -1.22
CA ARG A 561 -27.20 14.88 -1.74
C ARG A 561 -26.97 14.90 -3.24
N ALA A 562 -27.86 15.51 -4.01
CA ALA A 562 -27.64 15.70 -5.45
C ALA A 562 -26.42 16.59 -5.76
N LEU A 563 -25.97 17.39 -4.79
CA LEU A 563 -24.85 18.34 -4.92
C LEU A 563 -23.60 17.92 -4.10
N GLY A 564 -23.55 16.67 -3.65
CA GLY A 564 -22.37 16.15 -2.93
C GLY A 564 -22.34 16.42 -1.43
N TRP A 565 -23.44 16.87 -0.84
CA TRP A 565 -23.58 17.16 0.59
C TRP A 565 -24.57 16.21 1.25
N ASP A 566 -24.36 15.88 2.52
CA ASP A 566 -25.14 14.91 3.27
C ASP A 566 -25.65 15.53 4.57
N TYR A 567 -26.93 15.88 4.59
CA TYR A 567 -27.63 16.32 5.79
C TYR A 567 -28.23 15.13 6.52
N SER A 568 -27.39 14.31 7.14
CA SER A 568 -27.80 13.10 7.87
C SER A 568 -27.48 13.15 9.37
N GLU A 569 -26.88 14.22 9.86
CA GLU A 569 -26.48 14.36 11.26
C GLU A 569 -27.33 15.39 12.00
N HIS A 570 -28.64 15.14 12.05
CA HIS A 570 -29.64 16.02 12.66
C HIS A 570 -30.70 15.23 13.44
N PRO A 571 -31.49 15.87 14.32
CA PRO A 571 -32.45 15.17 15.17
C PRO A 571 -33.57 14.42 14.43
N ASN A 572 -34.03 14.91 13.26
CA ASN A 572 -35.13 14.26 12.53
C ASN A 572 -34.86 12.81 12.06
N ILE A 573 -33.61 12.32 12.11
CA ILE A 573 -33.30 10.95 11.68
C ILE A 573 -33.75 9.86 12.66
N SER A 574 -34.17 10.20 13.88
CA SER A 574 -34.49 9.21 14.92
C SER A 574 -35.69 9.62 15.75
N LYS A 575 -36.65 8.70 15.90
CA LYS A 575 -37.84 8.87 16.78
C LYS A 575 -37.50 9.00 18.27
N ASN A 576 -36.25 8.71 18.65
CA ASN A 576 -35.73 8.89 20.01
C ASN A 576 -35.15 10.30 20.23
N ASP A 577 -35.39 11.22 19.30
CA ASP A 577 -35.02 12.63 19.36
C ASP A 577 -36.27 13.49 19.10
N HIS A 578 -36.08 14.81 19.06
CA HIS A 578 -37.09 15.77 18.59
C HIS A 578 -37.34 15.64 17.08
N TYR A 579 -37.89 14.49 16.68
CA TYR A 579 -37.84 14.02 15.29
C TYR A 579 -38.81 14.74 14.35
N ASP A 580 -39.84 15.35 14.90
CA ASP A 580 -40.90 16.09 14.22
C ASP A 580 -40.69 17.61 14.25
N GLY A 581 -39.67 18.09 14.95
CA GLY A 581 -39.32 19.52 15.00
C GLY A 581 -38.73 20.06 13.71
N VAL A 582 -38.71 21.39 13.59
CA VAL A 582 -38.14 22.09 12.43
C VAL A 582 -36.65 22.38 12.67
N HIS A 583 -35.78 21.60 12.04
CA HIS A 583 -34.34 21.66 12.26
C HIS A 583 -33.56 22.25 11.08
N CYS A 584 -34.17 22.26 9.89
CA CYS A 584 -33.61 22.90 8.71
C CYS A 584 -34.72 23.53 7.89
N GLU A 585 -34.52 24.79 7.54
CA GLU A 585 -35.43 25.56 6.71
C GLU A 585 -34.64 26.23 5.58
N VAL A 586 -35.34 26.54 4.49
CA VAL A 586 -34.82 27.41 3.43
C VAL A 586 -35.64 28.68 3.40
N LEU A 587 -34.96 29.82 3.56
CA LEU A 587 -35.58 31.14 3.66
C LEU A 587 -34.82 32.15 2.81
N PHE A 588 -35.51 33.20 2.35
CA PHE A 588 -34.90 34.29 1.60
C PHE A 588 -34.23 35.28 2.55
N ASP A 589 -32.94 35.51 2.36
CA ASP A 589 -32.19 36.50 3.12
C ASP A 589 -32.07 37.81 2.32
N ALA A 590 -32.55 38.91 2.90
CA ALA A 590 -32.59 40.21 2.25
C ALA A 590 -31.22 40.90 2.17
N ALA A 591 -30.26 40.55 3.02
CA ALA A 591 -28.92 41.16 2.97
C ALA A 591 -28.09 40.55 1.83
N LEU A 592 -28.19 39.23 1.62
CA LEU A 592 -27.52 38.53 0.53
C LEU A 592 -28.34 38.47 -0.77
N GLN A 593 -29.63 38.83 -0.74
CA GLN A 593 -30.56 38.74 -1.87
C GLN A 593 -30.65 37.32 -2.47
N GLN A 594 -30.64 36.29 -1.61
CA GLN A 594 -30.69 34.90 -2.02
C GLN A 594 -31.35 34.01 -0.98
N TYR A 595 -31.72 32.79 -1.38
CA TYR A 595 -32.18 31.77 -0.43
C TYR A 595 -30.99 31.18 0.32
N VAL A 596 -31.15 30.95 1.62
CA VAL A 596 -30.13 30.39 2.51
C VAL A 596 -30.70 29.23 3.32
N PHE A 597 -29.82 28.36 3.82
CA PHE A 597 -30.22 27.33 4.77
C PHE A 597 -30.17 27.89 6.19
N LYS A 598 -31.16 27.56 7.02
CA LYS A 598 -31.16 27.87 8.45
C LYS A 598 -31.27 26.57 9.23
N PHE A 599 -30.22 26.23 9.97
CA PHE A 599 -30.20 25.07 10.84
C PHE A 599 -30.58 25.52 12.25
N THR A 600 -31.46 24.79 12.92
CA THR A 600 -31.94 25.12 14.27
C THR A 600 -31.69 23.97 15.23
N ASN A 601 -31.20 24.30 16.42
CA ASN A 601 -31.08 23.39 17.55
C ASN A 601 -32.01 23.87 18.65
N HIS A 602 -32.88 22.99 19.13
CA HIS A 602 -33.80 23.30 20.21
C HIS A 602 -33.22 22.93 21.57
N ALA A 603 -33.27 23.87 22.51
CA ALA A 603 -32.94 23.70 23.92
C ALA A 603 -33.81 24.65 24.76
N ASN A 604 -35.13 24.49 24.63
CA ASN A 604 -36.12 25.32 25.30
C ASN A 604 -36.97 24.45 26.26
N ALA A 605 -37.98 25.06 26.90
CA ALA A 605 -38.83 24.35 27.86
C ALA A 605 -39.57 23.16 27.22
N GLU A 606 -39.97 23.28 25.96
CA GLU A 606 -40.80 22.31 25.24
C GLU A 606 -39.95 21.21 24.58
N ALA A 607 -38.80 21.54 24.00
CA ALA A 607 -37.98 20.61 23.23
C ALA A 607 -36.47 20.72 23.55
N LEU A 608 -35.79 19.57 23.53
CA LEU A 608 -34.33 19.46 23.65
C LEU A 608 -33.81 18.43 22.66
N ASP A 609 -33.04 18.89 21.67
CA ASP A 609 -32.42 18.01 20.68
C ASP A 609 -31.24 17.23 21.26
N SER A 610 -30.96 16.04 20.73
CA SER A 610 -29.84 15.18 21.14
C SER A 610 -28.76 15.01 20.04
N ASP A 611 -27.82 14.07 20.22
CA ASP A 611 -26.87 13.66 19.18
C ASP A 611 -27.45 12.48 18.41
N ARG A 612 -28.36 12.77 17.47
CA ARG A 612 -28.91 11.80 16.51
C ARG A 612 -29.70 10.67 17.19
N GLY A 613 -30.61 11.03 18.09
CA GLY A 613 -31.44 10.10 18.85
C GLY A 613 -30.72 9.37 19.98
N ARG A 614 -29.54 9.84 20.40
CA ARG A 614 -28.87 9.35 21.59
C ARG A 614 -29.61 9.86 22.83
N LEU A 615 -30.44 9.02 23.40
CA LEU A 615 -31.16 9.32 24.65
C LEU A 615 -30.19 9.79 25.75
N LEU A 616 -30.62 10.80 26.51
CA LEU A 616 -29.88 11.33 27.66
C LEU A 616 -28.45 11.78 27.31
N SER A 617 -28.32 12.46 26.16
CA SER A 617 -27.06 12.98 25.65
C SER A 617 -26.48 14.11 26.53
N ASP A 618 -25.17 14.30 26.46
CA ASP A 618 -24.43 15.46 27.00
C ASP A 618 -24.15 16.53 25.93
N ARG A 619 -24.77 16.40 24.75
CA ARG A 619 -24.50 17.18 23.55
C ARG A 619 -25.67 17.15 22.55
N GLN A 620 -25.73 18.17 21.68
CA GLN A 620 -26.70 18.28 20.58
C GLN A 620 -25.97 18.36 19.25
N ARG A 621 -26.54 17.79 18.19
CA ARG A 621 -25.98 17.91 16.84
C ARG A 621 -27.05 18.18 15.80
N ASN A 622 -26.81 19.21 14.99
CA ASN A 622 -27.51 19.44 13.74
C ASN A 622 -26.49 19.93 12.70
N GLU A 623 -26.00 19.00 11.87
CA GLU A 623 -24.91 19.22 10.92
C GLU A 623 -25.17 18.56 9.57
N MET A 624 -24.62 19.19 8.53
CA MET A 624 -24.39 18.58 7.21
C MET A 624 -22.90 18.33 7.01
N LYS A 625 -22.55 17.45 6.07
CA LYS A 625 -21.17 17.10 5.73
C LYS A 625 -20.98 16.84 4.24
N SER A 626 -19.77 16.93 3.71
CA SER A 626 -19.47 16.44 2.36
C SER A 626 -19.64 14.91 2.28
N GLN A 627 -20.10 14.42 1.13
CA GLN A 627 -20.17 12.99 0.82
C GLN A 627 -18.77 12.42 0.57
N THR A 628 -18.58 11.13 0.88
CA THR A 628 -17.27 10.46 0.81
C THR A 628 -17.30 9.20 -0.05
N ASN A 629 -18.30 9.05 -0.91
CA ASN A 629 -18.24 8.00 -1.93
C ASN A 629 -17.33 8.47 -3.08
N HIS A 630 -16.95 7.54 -3.95
CA HIS A 630 -16.00 7.78 -5.03
C HIS A 630 -16.36 8.99 -5.90
N ASP A 631 -17.66 9.19 -6.16
CA ASP A 631 -18.14 10.26 -7.02
C ASP A 631 -17.94 11.65 -6.40
N TRP A 632 -17.75 11.77 -5.07
CA TRP A 632 -17.70 13.05 -4.35
C TRP A 632 -16.39 13.33 -3.61
N TYR A 633 -15.33 12.54 -3.82
CA TYR A 633 -14.05 12.80 -3.14
C TYR A 633 -13.44 14.18 -3.46
N HIS A 634 -13.77 14.75 -4.62
CA HIS A 634 -13.38 16.10 -5.05
C HIS A 634 -13.98 17.25 -4.20
N LEU A 635 -14.86 16.94 -3.24
CA LEU A 635 -15.39 17.89 -2.25
C LEU A 635 -14.73 17.73 -0.87
N ASN A 636 -13.75 16.84 -0.73
CA ASN A 636 -13.04 16.54 0.51
C ASN A 636 -11.55 16.82 0.35
N GLY A 637 -10.85 17.06 1.45
CA GLY A 637 -9.40 17.19 1.43
C GLY A 637 -8.72 15.83 1.24
N ASN A 638 -7.86 15.69 0.22
CA ASN A 638 -7.13 14.46 -0.06
C ASN A 638 -5.63 14.61 0.23
N TRP A 639 -4.91 13.50 0.46
CA TRP A 639 -3.49 13.58 0.83
C TRP A 639 -2.65 14.27 -0.24
N ASN A 640 -1.80 15.19 0.21
CA ASN A 640 -0.90 16.04 -0.56
C ASN A 640 -1.57 16.92 -1.63
N GLU A 641 -2.84 17.21 -1.44
CA GLU A 641 -3.62 18.14 -2.26
C GLU A 641 -3.74 19.51 -1.57
N TRP A 642 -3.94 20.55 -2.37
CA TRP A 642 -4.37 21.86 -1.89
C TRP A 642 -5.86 22.09 -2.13
N GLN A 643 -6.58 22.48 -1.09
CA GLN A 643 -8.00 22.84 -1.19
C GLN A 643 -8.24 24.28 -0.74
N ARG A 644 -9.13 24.98 -1.44
CA ARG A 644 -9.75 26.22 -0.99
C ARG A 644 -11.23 26.01 -0.77
N LEU A 645 -11.73 26.47 0.37
CA LEU A 645 -13.14 26.40 0.74
C LEU A 645 -13.64 27.83 0.99
N GLU A 646 -14.75 28.18 0.34
CA GLU A 646 -15.45 29.44 0.54
C GLU A 646 -16.90 29.14 0.96
N TRP A 647 -17.40 29.83 1.98
CA TRP A 647 -18.78 29.72 2.47
C TRP A 647 -19.13 30.90 3.36
N LYS A 648 -20.41 31.05 3.69
CA LYS A 648 -20.91 32.12 4.56
C LYS A 648 -21.70 31.56 5.72
N PHE A 649 -21.64 32.24 6.86
CA PHE A 649 -22.55 31.98 7.96
C PHE A 649 -23.03 33.23 8.65
N ARG A 650 -24.15 33.10 9.36
CA ARG A 650 -24.68 34.11 10.27
C ARG A 650 -25.28 33.42 11.50
N ILE A 651 -24.97 33.97 12.66
CA ILE A 651 -25.56 33.57 13.95
C ILE A 651 -26.50 34.69 14.44
N PRO A 652 -27.59 34.36 15.16
CA PRO A 652 -28.50 35.36 15.71
C PRO A 652 -27.81 36.22 16.77
N LYS A 653 -28.40 37.39 17.03
CA LYS A 653 -28.07 38.19 18.20
C LYS A 653 -28.29 37.44 19.52
N ASP A 654 -27.43 37.77 20.49
CA ASP A 654 -27.39 37.15 21.81
C ASP A 654 -27.18 35.64 21.75
N PHE A 655 -26.42 35.14 20.76
CA PHE A 655 -26.09 33.72 20.65
C PHE A 655 -25.45 33.27 21.95
N GLN A 656 -25.78 32.06 22.41
CA GLN A 656 -25.31 31.51 23.67
C GLN A 656 -24.31 30.37 23.46
N PRO A 657 -22.99 30.65 23.52
CA PRO A 657 -21.96 29.63 23.51
C PRO A 657 -21.96 28.79 24.79
N THR A 658 -21.09 27.79 24.83
CA THR A 658 -20.88 26.94 26.01
C THR A 658 -19.44 27.07 26.52
N THR A 659 -19.22 26.72 27.77
CA THR A 659 -17.88 26.67 28.39
C THR A 659 -17.02 25.51 27.86
N LYS A 660 -17.65 24.51 27.23
CA LYS A 660 -17.02 23.32 26.65
C LYS A 660 -16.81 23.51 25.14
N PHE A 661 -17.50 22.74 24.31
CA PHE A 661 -17.40 22.86 22.86
C PHE A 661 -18.72 23.32 22.25
N CYS A 662 -18.64 24.17 21.24
CA CYS A 662 -19.75 24.59 20.39
C CYS A 662 -19.18 24.87 19.00
N HIS A 663 -19.17 23.87 18.13
CA HIS A 663 -18.60 23.95 16.79
C HIS A 663 -19.65 24.47 15.80
N LEU A 664 -19.24 25.37 14.90
CA LEU A 664 -20.02 25.83 13.74
C LEU A 664 -19.54 25.18 12.43
N HIS A 665 -18.25 24.81 12.38
CA HIS A 665 -17.60 24.14 11.26
C HIS A 665 -16.51 23.20 11.74
N GLN A 666 -16.30 22.10 11.02
CA GLN A 666 -15.24 21.13 11.29
C GLN A 666 -14.61 20.62 9.99
N LEU A 667 -13.29 20.49 9.97
CA LEU A 667 -12.57 19.60 9.07
C LEU A 667 -12.35 18.27 9.80
N LYS A 668 -12.88 17.16 9.28
CA LYS A 668 -12.87 15.87 9.99
C LYS A 668 -12.57 14.68 9.09
N ALA A 669 -11.57 13.89 9.46
CA ALA A 669 -11.24 12.65 8.77
C ALA A 669 -12.46 11.70 8.67
N GLN A 670 -12.58 11.04 7.51
CA GLN A 670 -13.59 10.01 7.28
C GLN A 670 -13.23 8.70 8.00
N GLU A 671 -11.99 8.26 7.85
CA GLU A 671 -11.44 6.98 8.32
C GLU A 671 -10.18 7.19 9.18
N GLY A 672 -9.55 6.10 9.62
CA GLY A 672 -8.35 6.15 10.45
C GLY A 672 -8.63 6.70 11.84
N ASN A 673 -7.70 7.48 12.37
CA ASN A 673 -7.82 8.16 13.66
C ASN A 673 -8.81 9.35 13.59
N ASN A 674 -10.09 9.06 13.41
CA ASN A 674 -11.16 10.02 13.10
C ASN A 674 -11.96 10.52 14.32
N GLY A 675 -11.47 10.30 15.54
CA GLY A 675 -12.19 10.67 16.76
C GLY A 675 -12.43 12.18 16.86
N ALA A 676 -11.36 12.97 16.79
CA ALA A 676 -11.38 14.43 16.88
C ALA A 676 -11.33 15.11 15.50
N PRO A 677 -11.96 16.28 15.32
CA PRO A 677 -11.79 17.10 14.13
C PRO A 677 -10.36 17.69 14.07
N LEU A 678 -9.87 17.93 12.85
CA LEU A 678 -8.56 18.50 12.59
C LEU A 678 -8.57 20.02 12.83
N ILE A 679 -9.57 20.69 12.26
CA ILE A 679 -9.80 22.12 12.44
C ILE A 679 -11.26 22.31 12.88
N THR A 680 -11.50 23.24 13.80
CA THR A 680 -12.86 23.70 14.11
C THR A 680 -12.93 25.21 14.17
N ILE A 681 -14.05 25.77 13.72
CA ILE A 681 -14.48 27.13 14.07
C ILE A 681 -15.53 26.98 15.16
N SER A 682 -15.25 27.52 16.34
CA SER A 682 -16.04 27.27 17.55
C SER A 682 -16.41 28.55 18.26
N THR A 683 -17.60 28.59 18.86
CA THR A 683 -17.96 29.65 19.81
C THR A 683 -17.67 29.18 21.24
N ARG A 684 -17.30 30.11 22.12
CA ARG A 684 -17.01 29.83 23.52
C ARG A 684 -17.41 30.99 24.44
N CYS A 685 -17.67 30.69 25.69
CA CYS A 685 -17.79 31.66 26.77
C CYS A 685 -17.00 31.17 27.99
N ASP A 686 -16.72 32.09 28.91
CA ASP A 686 -16.11 31.75 30.20
C ASP A 686 -17.17 31.19 31.17
N GLU A 687 -16.74 30.68 32.32
CA GLU A 687 -17.61 29.97 33.28
C GLU A 687 -18.75 30.84 33.84
N ASP A 688 -18.53 32.15 33.92
CA ASP A 688 -19.51 33.15 34.32
C ASP A 688 -20.47 33.55 33.18
N GLY A 689 -20.32 32.97 31.99
CA GLY A 689 -21.07 33.31 30.78
C GLY A 689 -20.55 34.55 30.04
N GLY A 690 -19.50 35.20 30.56
CA GLY A 690 -18.81 36.33 29.94
C GLY A 690 -17.86 35.93 28.81
N ASN A 691 -17.14 36.92 28.26
CA ASN A 691 -16.12 36.73 27.21
C ASN A 691 -16.58 35.81 26.06
N LYS A 692 -17.78 36.07 25.53
CA LYS A 692 -18.31 35.36 24.38
C LYS A 692 -17.43 35.63 23.16
N ARG A 693 -16.89 34.56 22.57
CA ARG A 693 -15.88 34.66 21.50
C ARG A 693 -15.97 33.55 20.47
N VAL A 694 -15.35 33.78 19.32
CA VAL A 694 -15.05 32.78 18.29
C VAL A 694 -13.58 32.36 18.40
N GLN A 695 -13.33 31.06 18.26
CA GLN A 695 -12.01 30.43 18.27
C GLN A 695 -11.82 29.54 17.05
N VAL A 696 -10.57 29.42 16.60
CA VAL A 696 -10.14 28.38 15.65
C VAL A 696 -9.18 27.44 16.36
N ILE A 697 -9.50 26.15 16.33
CA ILE A 697 -8.75 25.12 17.09
C ILE A 697 -8.22 24.07 16.13
N HIS A 698 -6.93 23.77 16.25
CA HIS A 698 -6.24 22.69 15.55
C HIS A 698 -5.93 21.50 16.47
N THR A 699 -6.34 20.31 16.05
CA THR A 699 -5.97 19.03 16.65
C THR A 699 -5.30 18.17 15.60
N GLY A 700 -4.01 17.86 15.78
CA GLY A 700 -3.26 16.96 14.90
C GLY A 700 -3.57 15.48 15.17
N ASP A 701 -2.98 14.57 14.40
CA ASP A 701 -3.14 13.12 14.53
C ASP A 701 -2.88 12.64 15.96
N THR A 702 -1.80 13.12 16.57
CA THR A 702 -1.44 12.84 17.96
C THR A 702 -1.55 14.08 18.82
N ARG A 703 -1.56 13.91 20.15
CA ARG A 703 -1.53 15.05 21.08
C ARG A 703 -0.29 15.94 20.86
N THR A 704 0.82 15.35 20.43
CA THR A 704 2.09 16.06 20.17
C THR A 704 2.09 16.83 18.86
N SER A 705 1.31 16.41 17.86
CA SER A 705 1.18 17.15 16.59
C SER A 705 0.08 18.22 16.61
N GLY A 706 -0.78 18.22 17.64
CA GLY A 706 -1.78 19.26 17.84
C GLY A 706 -1.20 20.61 18.27
N LYS A 707 -1.75 21.70 17.70
CA LYS A 707 -1.36 23.08 18.04
C LYS A 707 -2.34 23.76 19.01
N GLY A 708 -3.49 23.15 19.30
CA GLY A 708 -4.48 23.71 20.22
C GLY A 708 -5.23 24.88 19.60
N ILE A 709 -5.51 25.93 20.40
CA ILE A 709 -6.20 27.13 19.92
C ILE A 709 -5.21 27.95 19.10
N ILE A 710 -5.48 28.10 17.80
CA ILE A 710 -4.62 28.83 16.85
C ILE A 710 -5.11 30.25 16.58
N ILE A 711 -6.41 30.51 16.78
CA ILE A 711 -7.00 31.86 16.84
C ILE A 711 -7.94 31.89 18.04
N ASP A 712 -7.81 32.93 18.88
CA ASP A 712 -8.62 33.11 20.09
C ASP A 712 -9.17 34.54 20.19
N ASN A 713 -10.12 34.74 21.10
CA ASN A 713 -10.64 36.03 21.54
C ASN A 713 -11.17 36.94 20.42
N LEU A 714 -11.72 36.36 19.35
CA LEU A 714 -12.52 37.14 18.39
C LEU A 714 -13.88 37.45 19.04
N PRO A 715 -14.23 38.72 19.32
CA PRO A 715 -15.45 39.05 20.06
C PRO A 715 -16.70 38.53 19.34
N LEU A 716 -17.56 37.76 20.03
CA LEU A 716 -18.75 37.18 19.40
C LEU A 716 -19.70 38.27 18.85
N ALA A 717 -19.74 39.44 19.50
CA ALA A 717 -20.53 40.59 19.07
C ALA A 717 -20.18 41.09 17.66
N ASP A 718 -18.99 40.78 17.13
CA ASP A 718 -18.64 41.09 15.74
C ASP A 718 -19.29 40.15 14.71
N PHE A 719 -19.86 39.02 15.16
CA PHE A 719 -20.46 37.96 14.35
C PHE A 719 -21.99 37.89 14.49
N GLU A 720 -22.54 38.44 15.58
CA GLU A 720 -23.96 38.40 15.89
C GLU A 720 -24.79 39.26 14.94
N ASP A 721 -25.82 38.67 14.35
CA ASP A 721 -26.66 39.27 13.31
C ASP A 721 -25.92 39.73 12.04
N GLU A 722 -24.69 39.27 11.85
CA GLU A 722 -23.83 39.65 10.74
C GLU A 722 -23.52 38.45 9.83
N TRP A 723 -23.54 38.66 8.51
CA TRP A 723 -23.04 37.66 7.57
C TRP A 723 -21.52 37.70 7.51
N ILE A 724 -20.89 36.55 7.72
CA ILE A 724 -19.44 36.37 7.70
C ILE A 724 -19.06 35.51 6.50
N GLN A 725 -18.24 36.06 5.62
CA GLN A 725 -17.55 35.30 4.58
C GLN A 725 -16.34 34.60 5.19
N VAL A 726 -16.29 33.27 5.01
CA VAL A 726 -15.19 32.41 5.39
C VAL A 726 -14.45 31.99 4.14
N GLU A 727 -13.14 32.16 4.13
CA GLU A 727 -12.24 31.61 3.11
C GLU A 727 -11.14 30.83 3.85
N THR A 728 -11.00 29.55 3.54
CA THR A 728 -9.88 28.74 4.05
C THR A 728 -9.08 28.14 2.91
N GLU A 729 -7.79 27.96 3.14
CA GLU A 729 -6.87 27.26 2.25
C GLU A 729 -6.06 26.24 3.04
N MET A 730 -6.00 25.01 2.54
CA MET A 730 -5.43 23.85 3.22
C MET A 730 -4.48 23.12 2.28
N HIS A 731 -3.27 22.79 2.75
CA HIS A 731 -2.42 21.76 2.15
C HIS A 731 -2.45 20.53 3.05
N TYR A 732 -3.08 19.46 2.58
CA TYR A 732 -3.36 18.27 3.39
C TYR A 732 -2.17 17.34 3.47
N THR A 733 -1.27 17.59 4.42
CA THR A 733 -0.19 16.69 4.79
C THR A 733 0.05 16.73 6.31
N HIS A 734 0.93 15.87 6.82
CA HIS A 734 1.41 15.97 8.20
C HIS A 734 2.21 17.24 8.52
N HIS A 735 2.75 17.91 7.49
CA HIS A 735 3.48 19.18 7.59
C HIS A 735 2.83 20.22 6.66
N GLY A 736 1.52 20.34 6.78
CA GLY A 736 0.68 21.15 5.90
C GLY A 736 0.67 22.64 6.20
N THR A 737 -0.19 23.34 5.48
CA THR A 737 -0.48 24.77 5.69
C THR A 737 -1.97 24.96 5.88
N PHE A 738 -2.35 25.79 6.84
CA PHE A 738 -3.73 26.23 7.06
C PHE A 738 -3.79 27.76 7.00
N ARG A 739 -4.61 28.32 6.13
CA ARG A 739 -4.93 29.75 6.11
C ARG A 739 -6.43 29.92 6.31
N ILE A 740 -6.80 30.96 7.04
CA ILE A 740 -8.19 31.36 7.21
C ILE A 740 -8.33 32.88 7.12
N LYS A 741 -9.37 33.32 6.41
CA LYS A 741 -9.83 34.70 6.38
C LYS A 741 -11.32 34.75 6.73
N LEU A 742 -11.68 35.63 7.66
CA LEU A 742 -13.04 35.90 8.11
C LEU A 742 -13.34 37.37 7.83
N THR A 743 -14.35 37.65 7.01
CA THR A 743 -14.73 39.02 6.63
C THR A 743 -16.21 39.23 6.92
N ARG A 744 -16.54 40.26 7.70
CA ARG A 744 -17.93 40.71 7.87
C ARG A 744 -18.40 41.43 6.62
N ILE A 745 -19.54 41.00 6.08
CA ILE A 745 -20.00 41.44 4.75
C ILE A 745 -20.58 42.87 4.79
N SER A 746 -21.23 43.25 5.89
CA SER A 746 -21.94 44.54 6.00
C SER A 746 -21.02 45.76 5.87
N ASP A 747 -19.79 45.68 6.37
CA ASP A 747 -18.82 46.78 6.39
C ASP A 747 -17.43 46.41 5.83
N GLY A 748 -17.24 45.16 5.42
CA GLY A 748 -15.96 44.66 4.92
C GLY A 748 -14.89 44.47 6.00
N LYS A 749 -15.25 44.54 7.30
CA LYS A 749 -14.28 44.37 8.40
C LYS A 749 -13.68 42.97 8.36
N VAL A 750 -12.34 42.91 8.27
CA VAL A 750 -11.58 41.66 8.40
C VAL A 750 -11.48 41.31 9.89
N LEU A 751 -12.16 40.25 10.29
CA LEU A 751 -12.18 39.74 11.67
C LEU A 751 -10.96 38.84 11.94
N ALA A 752 -10.46 38.14 10.92
CA ALA A 752 -9.22 37.39 10.94
C ALA A 752 -8.66 37.25 9.51
N ASP A 753 -7.33 37.27 9.36
CA ASP A 753 -6.61 36.86 8.14
C ASP A 753 -5.25 36.33 8.60
N GLN A 754 -5.14 35.01 8.77
CA GLN A 754 -3.96 34.37 9.34
C GLN A 754 -3.59 33.11 8.58
N SER A 755 -2.27 32.85 8.49
CA SER A 755 -1.69 31.67 7.86
C SER A 755 -0.76 30.96 8.85
N PHE A 756 -0.85 29.63 8.86
CA PHE A 756 -0.10 28.75 9.75
C PHE A 756 0.60 27.69 8.92
N ALA A 757 1.91 27.56 9.10
CA ALA A 757 2.71 26.50 8.50
C ALA A 757 2.94 25.35 9.50
N ASP A 758 3.41 24.22 8.98
CA ASP A 758 3.71 23.01 9.76
C ASP A 758 2.50 22.55 10.58
N VAL A 759 1.32 22.57 9.96
CA VAL A 759 0.06 22.16 10.57
C VAL A 759 -0.25 20.72 10.14
N ASP A 760 -0.43 19.83 11.11
CA ASP A 760 -0.79 18.44 10.86
C ASP A 760 -2.26 18.32 10.42
N LEU A 761 -2.48 18.42 9.11
CA LEU A 761 -3.80 18.40 8.49
C LEU A 761 -4.20 17.00 7.99
N TRP A 762 -3.58 15.94 8.49
CA TRP A 762 -3.95 14.57 8.15
C TRP A 762 -4.12 13.68 9.37
N ARG A 763 -4.80 12.55 9.17
CA ARG A 763 -4.95 11.50 10.18
C ARG A 763 -4.40 10.21 9.60
N LYS A 764 -3.58 9.49 10.37
CA LYS A 764 -3.03 8.22 9.92
C LYS A 764 -4.16 7.28 9.50
N GLY A 765 -4.05 6.71 8.30
CA GLY A 765 -5.04 5.80 7.72
C GLY A 765 -6.33 6.49 7.22
N ALA A 766 -6.42 7.81 7.25
CA ALA A 766 -7.54 8.50 6.61
C ALA A 766 -7.40 8.49 5.09
N THR A 767 -8.54 8.39 4.40
CA THR A 767 -8.67 8.50 2.95
C THR A 767 -8.99 9.92 2.49
N SER A 768 -9.70 10.67 3.32
CA SER A 768 -10.14 12.03 3.04
C SER A 768 -10.51 12.79 4.31
N ILE A 769 -10.48 14.12 4.24
CA ILE A 769 -10.91 15.06 5.27
C ILE A 769 -12.22 15.73 4.84
N ARG A 770 -13.31 15.45 5.55
CA ARG A 770 -14.63 16.01 5.26
C ARG A 770 -14.79 17.43 5.77
N ASN A 771 -15.60 18.18 5.02
CA ASN A 771 -16.14 19.46 5.43
C ASN A 771 -17.47 19.24 6.18
N LYS A 772 -17.61 19.73 7.40
CA LYS A 772 -18.87 19.68 8.17
C LYS A 772 -19.32 21.07 8.61
N PHE A 773 -20.63 21.32 8.56
CA PHE A 773 -21.23 22.62 8.88
C PHE A 773 -22.51 22.43 9.69
N GLY A 774 -22.72 23.28 10.69
CA GLY A 774 -23.86 23.19 11.59
C GLY A 774 -23.43 23.36 13.03
N ILE A 775 -24.39 23.27 13.96
CA ILE A 775 -24.10 23.39 15.39
C ILE A 775 -23.90 21.99 15.97
N TYR A 776 -22.71 21.76 16.52
CA TYR A 776 -22.41 20.62 17.37
C TYR A 776 -21.86 21.12 18.71
N ARG A 777 -22.68 21.04 19.76
CA ARG A 777 -22.38 21.66 21.05
C ARG A 777 -22.60 20.74 22.24
N SER A 778 -21.85 20.98 23.31
CA SER A 778 -22.08 20.36 24.61
C SER A 778 -23.30 20.96 25.29
N LEU A 779 -24.03 20.16 26.07
CA LEU A 779 -25.08 20.61 26.98
C LEU A 779 -24.55 20.96 28.37
N GLY A 780 -23.22 21.00 28.55
CA GLY A 780 -22.56 21.22 29.85
C GLY A 780 -22.51 19.96 30.72
N ARG A 781 -23.62 19.21 30.79
CA ARG A 781 -23.76 17.95 31.51
C ARG A 781 -24.61 16.93 30.74
N LYS A 782 -24.53 15.67 31.17
CA LYS A 782 -25.41 14.60 30.67
C LYS A 782 -26.82 14.79 31.24
N MET A 783 -27.83 14.69 30.38
CA MET A 783 -29.24 14.72 30.80
C MET A 783 -29.58 13.46 31.62
N GLN A 784 -30.40 13.60 32.65
CA GLN A 784 -30.78 12.50 33.56
C GLN A 784 -32.18 11.93 33.24
N SER A 785 -33.03 12.71 32.58
CA SER A 785 -34.35 12.29 32.12
C SER A 785 -34.72 13.02 30.82
N ALA A 786 -35.82 12.61 30.16
CA ALA A 786 -36.30 13.28 28.95
C ALA A 786 -36.85 14.70 29.21
N SER A 787 -37.28 14.99 30.44
CA SER A 787 -37.75 16.32 30.85
C SER A 787 -36.62 17.23 31.34
N ASP A 788 -35.40 16.70 31.45
CA ASP A 788 -34.24 17.45 31.92
C ASP A 788 -33.81 18.52 30.89
N ARG A 789 -33.25 19.62 31.37
CA ARG A 789 -32.81 20.75 30.55
C ARG A 789 -31.45 21.26 31.01
N PRO A 790 -30.65 21.84 30.10
CA PRO A 790 -29.40 22.49 30.47
C PRO A 790 -29.66 23.61 31.50
N ASP A 791 -28.80 23.68 32.51
CA ASP A 791 -28.85 24.66 33.60
C ASP A 791 -27.85 25.81 33.42
N ASN A 792 -27.19 25.86 32.26
CA ASN A 792 -26.16 26.83 31.88
C ASN A 792 -26.68 27.95 30.97
N GLY A 793 -28.01 28.15 30.91
CA GLY A 793 -28.64 29.21 30.11
C GLY A 793 -28.69 28.95 28.60
N LEU A 794 -28.35 27.75 28.14
CA LEU A 794 -28.54 27.37 26.73
C LEU A 794 -30.01 27.53 26.31
N LYS A 795 -30.19 28.01 25.08
CA LYS A 795 -31.48 28.23 24.44
C LYS A 795 -31.50 27.66 23.03
N ASP A 796 -32.63 27.79 22.36
CA ASP A 796 -32.73 27.56 20.93
C ASP A 796 -31.72 28.45 20.20
N GLU A 797 -30.94 27.86 19.32
CA GLU A 797 -29.98 28.58 18.50
C GLU A 797 -30.11 28.19 17.05
N SER A 798 -29.70 29.10 16.17
CA SER A 798 -29.67 28.83 14.74
C SER A 798 -28.38 29.25 14.09
N LEU A 799 -28.05 28.57 13.00
CA LEU A 799 -26.93 28.89 12.12
C LEU A 799 -27.48 29.00 10.70
N GLN A 800 -27.37 30.19 10.11
CA GLN A 800 -27.68 30.38 8.71
C GLN A 800 -26.41 30.15 7.88
N LEU A 801 -26.56 29.52 6.72
CA LEU A 801 -25.45 29.08 5.87
C LEU A 801 -25.73 29.36 4.38
N ALA A 802 -24.70 29.79 3.64
CA ALA A 802 -24.81 30.07 2.20
C ALA A 802 -23.48 29.91 1.43
N ASP A 803 -23.58 29.82 0.10
CA ASP A 803 -22.46 29.90 -0.86
C ASP A 803 -21.30 28.93 -0.64
N PHE A 804 -21.57 27.63 -0.46
CA PHE A 804 -20.50 26.63 -0.34
C PHE A 804 -19.78 26.46 -1.67
N LYS A 805 -18.45 26.62 -1.69
CA LYS A 805 -17.62 26.42 -2.88
C LYS A 805 -16.31 25.74 -2.50
N VAL A 806 -15.97 24.68 -3.22
CA VAL A 806 -14.73 23.93 -3.07
C VAL A 806 -13.91 24.08 -4.35
N TYR A 807 -12.63 24.40 -4.18
CA TYR A 807 -11.65 24.45 -5.25
C TYR A 807 -10.43 23.63 -4.88
N GLU A 808 -9.74 23.07 -5.87
CA GLU A 808 -8.54 22.28 -5.66
C GLU A 808 -7.39 22.75 -6.56
N ALA A 809 -6.17 22.61 -6.05
CA ALA A 809 -4.94 22.68 -6.81
C ALA A 809 -4.08 21.47 -6.45
N HIS A 810 -3.27 20.99 -7.40
CA HIS A 810 -2.53 19.74 -7.24
C HIS A 810 -3.43 18.56 -6.86
N THR A 811 -4.62 18.48 -7.48
CA THR A 811 -5.64 17.45 -7.23
C THR A 811 -5.02 16.06 -7.23
N ASN A 812 -5.34 15.29 -6.18
CA ASN A 812 -4.99 13.88 -6.13
C ASN A 812 -6.06 13.07 -6.89
N PRO A 813 -5.78 12.55 -8.10
CA PRO A 813 -6.79 11.90 -8.93
C PRO A 813 -7.22 10.53 -8.38
N ASN A 814 -6.52 10.00 -7.37
CA ASN A 814 -6.82 8.71 -6.78
C ASN A 814 -6.59 8.75 -5.26
N PRO A 815 -7.47 9.41 -4.47
CA PRO A 815 -7.33 9.53 -3.03
C PRO A 815 -7.16 8.16 -2.35
N GLN A 816 -6.11 8.04 -1.53
CA GLN A 816 -5.72 6.80 -0.84
C GLN A 816 -5.63 7.00 0.67
N PRO A 817 -5.79 5.95 1.47
CA PRO A 817 -5.25 5.94 2.81
C PRO A 817 -3.76 6.30 2.74
N HIS A 818 -3.35 7.30 3.51
CA HIS A 818 -1.95 7.67 3.66
C HIS A 818 -1.44 7.27 5.06
N ASP A 819 -0.12 7.02 5.12
CA ASP A 819 0.69 6.56 6.27
C ASP A 819 0.63 5.08 6.66
#